data_AF-A0AAN7HKG1-F1
#
_entry.id   AF-A0AAN7HKG1-F1
#
_cell.length_a   1.000
_cell.length_b   1.000
_cell.length_c   1.000
_cell.angle_alpha   90.00
_cell.angle_beta   90.00
_cell.angle_gamma   90.00
#
_symmetry.space_group_name_H-M   'P 1'
#
loop_
_entity.id
_entity.type
_entity.pdbx_description
1 polymer ?
#
loop_
_entity_poly.entity_id
_entity_poly.type
_entity_poly.pdbx_seq_one_letter_code
_entity_poly.pdbx_strand_id
1 'polypeptide(L)'
;MADAQKDVPFKSAQVESLVVMKIVKHCSSSFPTTATGSLVGMDINGVLEITNAFPFPTVDVTGADGHQSDASSLAAAAPRAKANIAYQNEMIRHLKEVNVDANNVGWYTSATMGNFINLSFIENQYHYQRDNDKTVALVHDVSRSSQGALSLRAFKLSSEFMAAYKEGKFTTESLQKSKLTFRDILVEVPVIVHNTHLLTSFLHQIPAPPESAEIPPPASLDDIRRDPAKLPAHPSFDTLDLSIDPFLEKTCDLLLDSIEAHYSDLNNHQYYQRQLTREQFKITQWQAKRKAENAARLAAKQQPLPEDEWQRLFKLPQEPSRLEAMSAPAHKFKVADLSLAAFGRKEIELAENEMPGLMSIRKKYAADQPLKGARIAGCLHMTIQTAVLIETLVSLGAEVTWSSCNIFSTQDHAAAAIAAAGIPVFAWKGETEEEYNWCLEQQLVAFKDGKKLNLILDDGGDLTHLVHTKYPEMLKDCYGLSEETTTGVHHLYRMLKKGELLVPAINVNDSVTKSKFDNLYGCRESLVDGIKRATDVMIAGKIAVVAGFGDVGKGCAVSLRDMGARVLVTEIDPINALQAAMAGYEVTTMEKASKIGQIFVTTTGCRDILVGKHFEAMPNDAIVCNIGHFDVEIDVAWLKANAQSVQNIKPQVDRFLMKNGRHIILLAEGRLVNLGCATGHSSFVMSCSFTNQVLAQIMLYKSNDEEFSKKYVEFGKTGKLEKKVYVLPKILDEEVARLHLAHVNVELTTLTNVQAEYLGLDVEGPFKSDHYRY
;
A
#
# COMPACT_ATOMS: atom_id res chain seq x y z
N MET A 1 58.09 -39.06 3.61
CA MET A 1 56.69 -39.50 3.38
C MET A 1 55.84 -38.39 2.75
N ALA A 2 56.36 -37.61 1.79
CA ALA A 2 55.70 -36.39 1.30
C ALA A 2 55.11 -36.50 -0.13
N ASP A 3 55.31 -37.61 -0.84
CA ASP A 3 54.88 -37.76 -2.25
C ASP A 3 53.62 -38.62 -2.44
N ALA A 4 52.91 -39.01 -1.37
CA ALA A 4 51.76 -39.93 -1.47
C ALA A 4 50.37 -39.27 -1.44
N GLN A 5 50.25 -37.94 -1.29
CA GLN A 5 48.95 -37.26 -1.11
C GLN A 5 48.35 -36.62 -2.38
N LYS A 6 49.05 -36.64 -3.51
CA LYS A 6 48.59 -35.97 -4.75
C LYS A 6 47.47 -36.69 -5.51
N ASP A 7 47.19 -37.95 -5.20
CA ASP A 7 46.25 -38.78 -5.99
C ASP A 7 44.89 -39.07 -5.32
N VAL A 8 44.57 -38.43 -4.19
CA VAL A 8 43.26 -38.63 -3.55
C VAL A 8 42.23 -37.70 -4.19
N PRO A 9 41.18 -38.22 -4.87
CA PRO A 9 40.16 -37.40 -5.52
C PRO A 9 39.37 -36.58 -4.50
N PHE A 10 39.07 -35.32 -4.84
CA PHE A 10 38.28 -34.42 -4.03
C PHE A 10 36.83 -34.92 -3.92
N LYS A 11 36.33 -35.10 -2.70
CA LYS A 11 35.02 -35.71 -2.43
C LYS A 11 33.96 -34.68 -2.04
N SER A 12 34.26 -33.83 -1.05
CA SER A 12 33.30 -32.88 -0.48
C SER A 12 33.99 -31.76 0.27
N ALA A 13 33.30 -30.62 0.40
CA ALA A 13 33.63 -29.56 1.34
C ALA A 13 32.80 -29.75 2.62
N GLN A 14 33.44 -30.12 3.71
CA GLN A 14 32.79 -30.24 5.03
C GLN A 14 32.95 -28.92 5.77
N VAL A 15 31.84 -28.24 6.08
CA VAL A 15 31.86 -26.89 6.67
C VAL A 15 31.30 -26.95 8.09
N GLU A 16 32.05 -26.47 9.07
CA GLU A 16 31.57 -26.34 10.44
C GLU A 16 30.38 -25.38 10.53
N SER A 17 29.36 -25.73 11.33
CA SER A 17 28.14 -24.93 11.47
C SER A 17 28.41 -23.49 11.92
N LEU A 18 29.43 -23.28 12.77
CA LEU A 18 29.85 -21.95 13.19
C LEU A 18 30.42 -21.11 12.03
N VAL A 19 31.09 -21.75 11.07
CA VAL A 19 31.60 -21.08 9.86
C VAL A 19 30.43 -20.64 8.98
N VAL A 20 29.43 -21.50 8.82
CA VAL A 20 28.19 -21.15 8.10
C VAL A 20 27.54 -19.92 8.74
N MET A 21 27.38 -19.90 10.07
CA MET A 21 26.80 -18.74 10.78
C MET A 21 27.61 -17.45 10.59
N LYS A 22 28.95 -17.53 10.61
CA LYS A 22 29.82 -16.36 10.37
C LYS A 22 29.66 -15.81 8.95
N ILE A 23 29.62 -16.69 7.95
CA ILE A 23 29.44 -16.31 6.55
C ILE A 23 28.07 -15.68 6.35
N VAL A 24 26.99 -16.32 6.83
CA VAL A 24 25.62 -15.81 6.75
C VAL A 24 25.54 -14.42 7.38
N LYS A 25 26.02 -14.27 8.63
CA LYS A 25 25.99 -12.98 9.33
C LYS A 25 26.72 -11.88 8.55
N HIS A 26 27.92 -12.18 8.05
CA HIS A 26 28.71 -11.22 7.27
C HIS A 26 27.98 -10.83 5.98
N CYS A 27 27.60 -11.81 5.18
CA CYS A 27 26.93 -11.59 3.90
C CYS A 27 25.58 -10.87 4.03
N SER A 28 24.78 -11.18 5.05
CA SER A 28 23.53 -10.48 5.33
C SER A 28 23.77 -9.05 5.81
N SER A 29 24.78 -8.80 6.66
CA SER A 29 25.07 -7.44 7.15
C SER A 29 25.62 -6.50 6.09
N SER A 30 26.26 -7.05 5.04
CA SER A 30 26.84 -6.28 3.95
C SER A 30 25.91 -6.13 2.74
N PHE A 31 24.73 -6.77 2.74
CA PHE A 31 23.78 -6.70 1.64
C PHE A 31 23.26 -5.26 1.43
N PRO A 32 23.19 -4.73 0.19
CA PRO A 32 23.33 -5.42 -1.10
C PRO A 32 24.75 -5.49 -1.68
N THR A 33 25.78 -5.05 -0.95
CA THR A 33 27.18 -5.08 -1.42
C THR A 33 27.78 -6.49 -1.32
N THR A 34 28.65 -6.84 -2.27
CA THR A 34 29.34 -8.13 -2.27
C THR A 34 30.25 -8.25 -1.05
N ALA A 35 30.03 -9.26 -0.21
CA ALA A 35 30.86 -9.56 0.94
C ALA A 35 31.83 -10.69 0.56
N THR A 36 33.12 -10.54 0.86
CA THR A 36 34.11 -11.59 0.62
C THR A 36 34.96 -11.86 1.86
N GLY A 37 35.52 -13.06 1.95
CA GLY A 37 36.42 -13.42 3.05
C GLY A 37 37.20 -14.70 2.80
N SER A 38 38.04 -15.08 3.74
CA SER A 38 38.96 -16.21 3.65
C SER A 38 38.45 -17.41 4.46
N LEU A 39 38.75 -18.62 3.97
CA LEU A 39 38.43 -19.90 4.60
C LEU A 39 39.71 -20.59 5.04
N VAL A 40 39.72 -21.11 6.27
CA VAL A 40 40.83 -21.88 6.83
C VAL A 40 40.36 -23.24 7.32
N GLY A 41 41.25 -24.23 7.22
CA GLY A 41 40.91 -25.61 7.48
C GLY A 41 41.99 -26.59 7.07
N MET A 42 41.62 -27.84 6.76
CA MET A 42 42.55 -28.88 6.35
C MET A 42 41.92 -29.86 5.36
N ASP A 43 42.72 -30.45 4.49
CA ASP A 43 42.29 -31.58 3.67
C ASP A 43 42.62 -32.90 4.38
N ILE A 44 41.60 -33.72 4.60
CA ILE A 44 41.71 -35.05 5.20
C ILE A 44 41.13 -36.06 4.21
N ASN A 45 42.03 -36.79 3.53
CA ASN A 45 41.69 -37.88 2.61
C ASN A 45 40.63 -37.53 1.54
N GLY A 46 40.72 -36.31 0.99
CA GLY A 46 39.83 -35.82 -0.07
C GLY A 46 38.58 -35.12 0.45
N VAL A 47 38.40 -34.99 1.77
CA VAL A 47 37.38 -34.15 2.39
C VAL A 47 38.07 -32.88 2.87
N LEU A 48 37.62 -31.72 2.36
CA LEU A 48 38.13 -30.43 2.80
C LEU A 48 37.33 -29.96 4.00
N GLU A 49 37.91 -30.08 5.18
CA GLU A 49 37.31 -29.62 6.43
C GLU A 49 37.58 -28.13 6.61
N ILE A 50 36.52 -27.33 6.56
CA ILE A 50 36.53 -25.88 6.74
C ILE A 50 36.08 -25.59 8.16
N THR A 51 37.05 -25.31 9.03
CA THR A 51 36.86 -25.20 10.48
C THR A 51 36.73 -23.76 10.96
N ASN A 52 37.23 -22.78 10.19
CA ASN A 52 37.07 -21.37 10.51
C ASN A 52 37.02 -20.47 9.26
N ALA A 53 36.51 -19.24 9.42
CA ALA A 53 36.46 -18.23 8.37
C ALA A 53 36.58 -16.82 8.98
N PHE A 54 37.10 -15.88 8.19
CA PHE A 54 37.18 -14.47 8.56
C PHE A 54 36.94 -13.54 7.36
N PRO A 55 36.28 -12.38 7.56
CA PRO A 55 35.96 -11.45 6.48
C PRO A 55 37.19 -10.65 6.02
N PHE A 56 37.22 -10.25 4.75
CA PHE A 56 38.14 -9.21 4.32
C PHE A 56 37.61 -7.82 4.75
N PRO A 57 38.49 -6.87 5.14
CA PRO A 57 38.06 -5.52 5.49
C PRO A 57 37.38 -4.82 4.30
N THR A 58 36.28 -4.13 4.57
CA THR A 58 35.63 -3.24 3.61
C THR A 58 36.43 -1.95 3.48
N VAL A 59 36.78 -1.55 2.25
CA VAL A 59 37.49 -0.30 1.98
C VAL A 59 36.49 0.85 1.99
N ASP A 60 36.60 1.79 2.93
CA ASP A 60 35.84 3.05 2.88
C ASP A 60 36.26 3.84 1.63
N VAL A 61 35.30 4.10 0.73
CA VAL A 61 35.53 4.92 -0.46
C VAL A 61 35.49 6.39 -0.06
N THR A 62 36.52 6.87 0.62
CA THR A 62 36.70 8.31 0.84
C THR A 62 37.37 8.92 -0.39
N GLY A 63 36.58 9.50 -1.30
CA GLY A 63 37.05 10.52 -2.24
C GLY A 63 37.20 10.11 -3.71
N ALA A 64 36.11 9.71 -4.37
CA ALA A 64 36.04 9.77 -5.84
C ALA A 64 34.72 10.43 -6.27
N ASP A 65 34.85 11.56 -6.97
CA ASP A 65 33.74 12.31 -7.57
C ASP A 65 32.97 11.46 -8.59
N GLY A 66 31.64 11.65 -8.59
CA GLY A 66 30.72 11.53 -9.72
C GLY A 66 30.97 10.45 -10.79
N HIS A 67 30.05 9.47 -10.81
CA HIS A 67 29.75 8.52 -11.89
C HIS A 67 30.62 7.24 -11.99
N GLN A 68 30.02 6.13 -11.54
CA GLN A 68 30.20 4.70 -11.89
C GLN A 68 30.53 3.78 -10.70
N SER A 69 29.64 2.82 -10.46
CA SER A 69 29.83 1.41 -10.05
C SER A 69 31.10 0.88 -9.34
N ASP A 70 31.87 1.65 -8.56
CA ASP A 70 33.19 1.19 -8.08
C ASP A 70 33.21 0.39 -6.76
N ALA A 71 32.23 0.56 -5.86
CA ALA A 71 32.27 -0.14 -4.58
C ALA A 71 32.10 -1.66 -4.72
N SER A 72 31.16 -2.10 -5.58
CA SER A 72 30.90 -3.53 -5.81
C SER A 72 32.01 -4.21 -6.62
N SER A 73 32.66 -3.48 -7.55
CA SER A 73 33.78 -4.01 -8.34
C SER A 73 35.01 -4.22 -7.46
N LEU A 74 35.30 -3.26 -6.57
CA LEU A 74 36.38 -3.34 -5.58
C LEU A 74 36.16 -4.47 -4.57
N ALA A 75 34.94 -4.59 -4.04
CA ALA A 75 34.59 -5.66 -3.11
C ALA A 75 34.67 -7.06 -3.75
N ALA A 76 34.31 -7.20 -5.03
CA ALA A 76 34.46 -8.43 -5.78
C ALA A 76 35.93 -8.78 -6.10
N ALA A 77 36.81 -7.79 -6.25
CA ALA A 77 38.25 -7.99 -6.47
C ALA A 77 39.05 -8.18 -5.16
N ALA A 78 38.40 -8.02 -4.00
CA ALA A 78 39.03 -8.05 -2.68
C ALA A 78 39.90 -9.31 -2.41
N PRO A 79 39.52 -10.54 -2.78
CA PRO A 79 40.34 -11.74 -2.49
C PRO A 79 41.74 -11.74 -3.12
N ARG A 80 41.94 -11.00 -4.22
CA ARG A 80 43.22 -10.86 -4.93
C ARG A 80 43.87 -9.48 -4.77
N ALA A 81 43.25 -8.59 -3.99
CA ALA A 81 43.78 -7.26 -3.73
C ALA A 81 45.03 -7.35 -2.84
N LYS A 82 46.11 -6.64 -3.20
CA LYS A 82 47.41 -6.70 -2.51
C LYS A 82 47.30 -6.44 -1.00
N ALA A 83 46.45 -5.49 -0.59
CA ALA A 83 46.20 -5.19 0.83
C ALA A 83 45.55 -6.36 1.57
N ASN A 84 44.60 -7.04 0.94
CA ASN A 84 43.91 -8.19 1.53
C ASN A 84 44.77 -9.46 1.54
N ILE A 85 45.68 -9.61 0.59
CA ILE A 85 46.71 -10.68 0.65
C ILE A 85 47.62 -10.46 1.87
N ALA A 86 48.04 -9.22 2.13
CA ALA A 86 48.83 -8.89 3.32
C ALA A 86 48.04 -9.15 4.60
N TYR A 87 46.78 -8.67 4.67
CA TYR A 87 45.87 -8.92 5.79
C TYR A 87 45.62 -10.41 6.04
N GLN A 88 45.40 -11.19 4.98
CA GLN A 88 45.22 -12.64 5.09
C GLN A 88 46.44 -13.31 5.71
N ASN A 89 47.65 -12.96 5.26
CA ASN A 89 48.87 -13.55 5.78
C ASN A 89 49.09 -13.20 7.26
N GLU A 90 48.74 -11.97 7.67
CA GLU A 90 48.79 -11.52 9.05
C GLU A 90 47.75 -12.25 9.93
N MET A 91 46.50 -12.35 9.46
CA MET A 91 45.46 -13.13 10.15
C MET A 91 45.83 -14.60 10.30
N ILE A 92 46.38 -15.22 9.26
CA ILE A 92 46.89 -16.60 9.32
C ILE A 92 48.00 -16.72 10.36
N ARG A 93 48.91 -15.75 10.46
CA ARG A 93 49.95 -15.75 11.49
C ARG A 93 49.33 -15.67 12.89
N HIS A 94 48.37 -14.78 13.11
CA HIS A 94 47.69 -14.68 14.40
C HIS A 94 46.92 -15.95 14.77
N LEU A 95 46.23 -16.57 13.81
CA LEU A 95 45.55 -17.85 14.02
C LEU A 95 46.53 -18.96 14.45
N LYS A 96 47.74 -18.98 13.87
CA LYS A 96 48.81 -19.89 14.32
C LYS A 96 49.26 -19.61 15.75
N GLU A 97 49.37 -18.33 16.14
CA GLU A 97 49.77 -17.94 17.51
C GLU A 97 48.74 -18.40 18.56
N VAL A 98 47.46 -18.46 18.20
CA VAL A 98 46.37 -18.93 19.10
C VAL A 98 46.00 -20.40 18.92
N ASN A 99 46.82 -21.21 18.23
CA ASN A 99 46.58 -22.63 17.95
C ASN A 99 45.21 -22.92 17.31
N VAL A 100 44.76 -22.06 16.40
CA VAL A 100 43.58 -22.30 15.55
C VAL A 100 44.06 -22.70 14.15
N ASP A 101 43.28 -23.54 13.46
CA ASP A 101 43.57 -23.92 12.07
C ASP A 101 43.81 -22.69 11.20
N ALA A 102 44.96 -22.69 10.52
CA ALA A 102 45.47 -21.52 9.82
C ALA A 102 45.92 -21.83 8.39
N ASN A 103 45.65 -23.03 7.88
CA ASN A 103 45.92 -23.33 6.48
C ASN A 103 44.78 -22.77 5.64
N ASN A 104 45.12 -21.95 4.65
CA ASN A 104 44.13 -21.44 3.72
C ASN A 104 43.60 -22.58 2.84
N VAL A 105 42.28 -22.74 2.82
CA VAL A 105 41.58 -23.78 2.04
C VAL A 105 40.59 -23.17 1.04
N GLY A 106 40.50 -21.84 1.00
CA GLY A 106 39.66 -21.13 0.04
C GLY A 106 39.16 -19.78 0.52
N TRP A 107 38.05 -19.37 -0.08
CA TRP A 107 37.44 -18.07 0.13
C TRP A 107 35.92 -18.18 0.01
N TYR A 108 35.20 -17.18 0.50
CA TYR A 108 33.76 -17.09 0.35
C TYR A 108 33.32 -15.76 -0.25
N THR A 109 32.15 -15.76 -0.90
CA THR A 109 31.49 -14.57 -1.44
C THR A 109 29.98 -14.61 -1.22
N SER A 110 29.36 -13.44 -1.06
CA SER A 110 27.90 -13.32 -1.21
C SER A 110 27.48 -13.33 -2.67
N ALA A 111 26.22 -13.73 -2.90
CA ALA A 111 25.52 -13.68 -4.18
C ALA A 111 24.10 -13.15 -3.99
N THR A 112 23.52 -12.63 -5.06
CA THR A 112 22.13 -12.14 -5.10
C THR A 112 21.41 -12.86 -6.23
N MET A 113 20.40 -13.67 -5.93
CA MET A 113 19.57 -14.38 -6.92
C MET A 113 20.35 -15.27 -7.90
N GLY A 114 21.46 -15.87 -7.46
CA GLY A 114 22.33 -16.71 -8.26
C GLY A 114 23.35 -15.95 -9.11
N ASN A 115 23.38 -14.61 -9.01
CA ASN A 115 24.32 -13.77 -9.74
C ASN A 115 25.67 -13.66 -9.02
N PHE A 116 26.56 -14.62 -9.27
CA PHE A 116 27.94 -14.61 -8.75
C PHE A 116 29.00 -14.91 -9.80
N ILE A 117 28.62 -15.50 -10.94
CA ILE A 117 29.55 -15.90 -11.99
C ILE A 117 29.90 -14.66 -12.82
N ASN A 118 31.09 -14.11 -12.57
CA ASN A 118 31.67 -13.00 -13.31
C ASN A 118 33.18 -13.18 -13.44
N LEU A 119 33.83 -12.30 -14.19
CA LEU A 119 35.27 -12.38 -14.43
C LEU A 119 36.08 -12.36 -13.12
N SER A 120 35.69 -11.51 -12.16
CA SER A 120 36.35 -11.40 -10.86
C SER A 120 36.28 -12.71 -10.06
N PHE A 121 35.15 -13.42 -10.10
CA PHE A 121 34.99 -14.72 -9.46
C PHE A 121 35.96 -15.77 -10.04
N ILE A 122 36.09 -15.82 -11.37
CA ILE A 122 37.01 -16.74 -12.06
C ILE A 122 38.46 -16.41 -11.73
N GLU A 123 38.83 -15.13 -11.75
CA GLU A 123 40.19 -14.66 -11.42
C GLU A 123 40.57 -14.97 -9.97
N ASN A 124 39.65 -14.74 -9.03
CA ASN A 124 39.84 -15.06 -7.62
C ASN A 124 39.98 -16.57 -7.43
N GLN A 125 39.08 -17.38 -7.99
CA GLN A 125 39.17 -18.83 -7.83
C GLN A 125 40.45 -19.39 -8.47
N TYR A 126 40.86 -18.90 -9.64
CA TYR A 126 42.15 -19.28 -10.25
C TYR A 126 43.34 -18.89 -9.36
N HIS A 127 43.30 -17.70 -8.74
CA HIS A 127 44.35 -17.24 -7.82
C HIS A 127 44.60 -18.24 -6.68
N TYR A 128 43.54 -18.71 -6.02
CA TYR A 128 43.66 -19.67 -4.92
C TYR A 128 43.93 -21.10 -5.42
N GLN A 129 43.26 -21.54 -6.48
CA GLN A 129 43.33 -22.93 -6.95
C GLN A 129 44.63 -23.26 -7.69
N ARG A 130 45.35 -22.25 -8.22
CA ARG A 130 46.67 -22.45 -8.86
C ARG A 130 47.70 -23.02 -7.89
N ASP A 131 47.66 -22.57 -6.64
CA ASP A 131 48.68 -22.91 -5.63
C ASP A 131 48.24 -24.13 -4.79
N ASN A 132 46.92 -24.35 -4.65
CA ASN A 132 46.34 -25.55 -4.05
C ASN A 132 45.11 -26.01 -4.84
N ASP A 133 45.23 -27.14 -5.55
CA ASP A 133 44.15 -27.68 -6.39
C ASP A 133 42.89 -28.04 -5.60
N LYS A 134 42.98 -28.28 -4.29
CA LYS A 134 41.84 -28.65 -3.43
C LYS A 134 41.04 -27.46 -2.91
N THR A 135 41.39 -26.23 -3.29
CA THR A 135 40.73 -25.01 -2.83
C THR A 135 39.29 -24.87 -3.36
N VAL A 136 38.36 -24.38 -2.52
CA VAL A 136 36.96 -24.11 -2.90
C VAL A 136 36.56 -22.64 -2.70
N ALA A 137 35.63 -22.17 -3.53
CA ALA A 137 34.87 -20.94 -3.30
C ALA A 137 33.50 -21.28 -2.71
N LEU A 138 33.22 -20.83 -1.48
CA LEU A 138 31.87 -20.91 -0.92
C LEU A 138 31.04 -19.69 -1.35
N VAL A 139 29.88 -19.95 -1.95
CA VAL A 139 28.95 -18.91 -2.42
C VAL A 139 27.70 -18.98 -1.57
N HIS A 140 27.44 -17.92 -0.81
CA HIS A 140 26.21 -17.77 -0.04
C HIS A 140 25.26 -16.80 -0.74
N ASP A 141 24.11 -17.28 -1.18
CA ASP A 141 23.10 -16.43 -1.80
C ASP A 141 22.17 -15.86 -0.75
N VAL A 142 22.30 -14.56 -0.47
CA VAL A 142 21.55 -13.89 0.59
C VAL A 142 20.07 -13.85 0.25
N SER A 143 19.72 -13.62 -1.02
CA SER A 143 18.34 -13.51 -1.49
C SER A 143 17.63 -14.85 -1.52
N ARG A 144 18.29 -15.92 -1.98
CA ARG A 144 17.72 -17.28 -1.90
C ARG A 144 17.64 -17.77 -0.47
N SER A 145 18.61 -17.42 0.37
CA SER A 145 18.60 -17.82 1.79
C SER A 145 17.52 -17.10 2.59
N SER A 146 17.13 -15.87 2.22
CA SER A 146 15.98 -15.17 2.82
C SER A 146 14.63 -15.79 2.46
N GLN A 147 14.56 -16.71 1.49
CA GLN A 147 13.34 -17.45 1.11
C GLN A 147 13.15 -18.74 1.95
N GLY A 148 13.93 -18.93 3.01
CA GLY A 148 13.74 -20.00 4.00
C GLY A 148 14.65 -21.23 3.84
N ALA A 149 15.40 -21.35 2.74
CA ALA A 149 16.36 -22.43 2.53
C ALA A 149 17.79 -21.89 2.44
N LEU A 150 18.71 -22.36 3.31
CA LEU A 150 20.12 -21.98 3.27
C LEU A 150 20.73 -22.29 1.90
N SER A 151 21.03 -21.26 1.12
CA SER A 151 21.71 -21.38 -0.17
C SER A 151 23.20 -21.14 0.02
N LEU A 152 23.94 -22.21 0.29
CA LEU A 152 25.40 -22.22 0.40
C LEU A 152 25.95 -23.33 -0.50
N ARG A 153 26.74 -22.95 -1.51
CA ARG A 153 27.27 -23.88 -2.52
C ARG A 153 28.78 -23.74 -2.63
N ALA A 154 29.49 -24.84 -2.92
CA ALA A 154 30.94 -24.85 -3.11
C ALA A 154 31.29 -25.04 -4.58
N PHE A 155 32.16 -24.18 -5.12
CA PHE A 155 32.60 -24.25 -6.51
C PHE A 155 34.12 -24.33 -6.63
N LYS A 156 34.58 -24.99 -7.69
CA LYS A 156 35.96 -25.05 -8.15
C LYS A 156 36.02 -24.80 -9.65
N LEU A 157 37.18 -24.40 -10.16
CA LEU A 157 37.45 -24.44 -11.60
C LEU A 157 37.81 -25.86 -12.01
N SER A 158 37.35 -26.30 -13.19
CA SER A 158 37.76 -27.61 -13.73
C SER A 158 39.25 -27.64 -14.05
N SER A 159 39.86 -28.83 -13.96
CA SER A 159 41.29 -29.01 -14.26
C SER A 159 41.61 -28.65 -15.71
N GLU A 160 40.69 -28.93 -16.63
CA GLU A 160 40.80 -28.58 -18.05
C GLU A 160 40.77 -27.05 -18.26
N PHE A 161 39.89 -26.34 -17.55
CA PHE A 161 39.83 -24.88 -17.62
C PHE A 161 41.06 -24.23 -16.97
N MET A 162 41.54 -24.75 -15.84
CA MET A 162 42.75 -24.26 -15.17
C MET A 162 43.98 -24.32 -16.10
N ALA A 163 44.13 -25.42 -16.86
CA ALA A 163 45.21 -25.57 -17.83
C ALA A 163 45.09 -24.58 -19.01
N ALA A 164 43.89 -24.44 -19.57
CA ALA A 164 43.63 -23.50 -20.67
C ALA A 164 43.84 -22.04 -20.24
N TYR A 165 43.37 -21.66 -19.04
CA TYR A 165 43.50 -20.32 -18.50
C TYR A 165 44.96 -19.94 -18.23
N LYS A 166 45.77 -20.89 -17.72
CA LYS A 166 47.21 -20.70 -17.48
C LYS A 166 48.02 -20.43 -18.76
N GLU A 167 47.67 -21.10 -19.85
CA GLU A 167 48.40 -20.99 -21.12
C GLU A 167 48.02 -19.74 -21.93
N GLY A 168 47.03 -18.95 -21.48
CA GLY A 168 46.53 -17.78 -22.20
C GLY A 168 45.88 -18.11 -23.55
N LYS A 169 45.55 -19.38 -23.78
CA LYS A 169 45.01 -19.89 -25.05
C LYS A 169 43.48 -19.84 -25.03
N PHE A 170 42.94 -18.63 -25.12
CA PHE A 170 41.52 -18.39 -25.43
C PHE A 170 41.36 -17.92 -26.88
N THR A 171 42.03 -18.60 -27.82
CA THR A 171 41.82 -18.37 -29.26
C THR A 171 40.73 -19.29 -29.78
N THR A 172 40.00 -18.86 -30.81
CA THR A 172 38.92 -19.64 -31.45
C THR A 172 39.36 -21.05 -31.87
N GLU A 173 40.59 -21.22 -32.35
CA GLU A 173 41.15 -22.53 -32.72
C GLU A 173 41.45 -23.44 -31.52
N SER A 174 41.88 -22.86 -30.38
CA SER A 174 42.19 -23.62 -29.16
C SER A 174 40.92 -24.12 -28.45
N LEU A 175 39.87 -23.28 -28.43
CA LEU A 175 38.56 -23.62 -27.87
C LEU A 175 37.82 -24.68 -28.72
N GLN A 176 37.95 -24.62 -30.05
CA GLN A 176 37.39 -25.64 -30.94
C GLN A 176 38.04 -27.02 -30.75
N LYS A 177 39.34 -27.06 -30.39
CA LYS A 177 40.05 -28.32 -30.11
C LYS A 177 39.82 -28.85 -28.70
N SER A 178 39.58 -27.99 -27.71
CA SER A 178 39.44 -28.38 -26.30
C SER A 178 38.07 -28.94 -25.93
N LYS A 179 37.04 -28.78 -26.79
CA LYS A 179 35.63 -29.15 -26.52
C LYS A 179 35.04 -28.53 -25.24
N LEU A 180 35.70 -27.55 -24.63
CA LEU A 180 35.25 -26.87 -23.41
C LEU A 180 33.98 -26.06 -23.69
N THR A 181 32.91 -26.33 -22.94
CA THR A 181 31.68 -25.54 -22.94
C THR A 181 31.59 -24.68 -21.67
N PHE A 182 30.64 -23.74 -21.63
CA PHE A 182 30.41 -22.92 -20.43
C PHE A 182 30.03 -23.75 -19.17
N ARG A 183 29.53 -24.98 -19.36
CA ARG A 183 29.19 -25.90 -18.27
C ARG A 183 30.41 -26.57 -17.66
N ASP A 184 31.53 -26.57 -18.37
CA ASP A 184 32.76 -27.26 -17.96
C ASP A 184 33.73 -26.32 -17.23
N ILE A 185 33.34 -25.06 -16.97
CA ILE A 185 34.21 -24.07 -16.32
C ILE A 185 34.19 -24.24 -14.80
N LEU A 186 32.99 -24.34 -14.20
CA LEU A 186 32.80 -24.48 -12.76
C LEU A 186 32.29 -25.88 -12.43
N VAL A 187 32.98 -26.54 -11.51
CA VAL A 187 32.58 -27.80 -10.91
C VAL A 187 32.01 -27.50 -9.53
N GLU A 188 30.73 -27.82 -9.33
CA GLU A 188 30.13 -27.78 -8.00
C GLU A 188 30.56 -29.00 -7.20
N VAL A 189 30.90 -28.78 -5.93
CA VAL A 189 31.26 -29.85 -5.00
C VAL A 189 30.19 -29.95 -3.91
N PRO A 190 29.82 -31.17 -3.47
CA PRO A 190 28.95 -31.36 -2.32
C PRO A 190 29.45 -30.62 -1.07
N VAL A 191 28.55 -29.85 -0.44
CA VAL A 191 28.76 -29.20 0.86
C VAL A 191 28.10 -30.05 1.94
N ILE A 192 28.86 -30.44 2.95
CA ILE A 192 28.37 -31.19 4.11
C ILE A 192 28.52 -30.28 5.33
N VAL A 193 27.41 -29.88 5.95
CA VAL A 193 27.47 -29.10 7.19
C VAL A 193 27.74 -30.05 8.36
N HIS A 194 28.88 -29.86 9.02
CA HIS A 194 29.22 -30.60 10.23
C HIS A 194 28.73 -29.83 11.45
N ASN A 195 27.91 -30.49 12.27
CA ASN A 195 27.40 -29.91 13.50
C ASN A 195 28.36 -30.21 14.65
N THR A 196 28.93 -29.16 15.24
CA THR A 196 29.66 -29.30 16.51
C THR A 196 28.73 -29.84 17.60
N HIS A 197 29.25 -30.70 18.48
CA HIS A 197 28.55 -31.14 19.69
C HIS A 197 28.03 -29.98 20.55
N LEU A 198 28.64 -28.80 20.45
CA LEU A 198 28.19 -27.54 21.06
C LEU A 198 26.84 -27.06 20.51
N LEU A 199 26.63 -27.11 19.19
CA LEU A 199 25.34 -26.76 18.59
C LEU A 199 24.28 -27.82 18.93
N THR A 200 24.64 -29.10 18.92
CA THR A 200 23.75 -30.19 19.35
C THR A 200 23.38 -30.07 20.84
N SER A 201 24.32 -29.66 21.69
CA SER A 201 24.08 -29.40 23.12
C SER A 201 23.20 -28.16 23.33
N PHE A 202 23.41 -27.11 22.54
CA PHE A 202 22.56 -25.91 22.55
C PHE A 202 21.13 -26.23 22.08
N LEU A 203 20.98 -27.05 21.04
CA LEU A 203 19.69 -27.54 20.55
C LEU A 203 19.00 -28.48 21.56
N HIS A 204 19.75 -29.29 22.31
CA HIS A 204 19.22 -30.10 23.42
C HIS A 204 18.85 -29.28 24.67
N GLN A 205 19.31 -28.05 24.79
CA GLN A 205 18.88 -27.10 25.82
C GLN A 205 17.59 -26.36 25.43
N ILE A 206 17.12 -26.52 24.18
CA ILE A 206 15.79 -26.08 23.76
C ILE A 206 14.79 -27.15 24.26
N PRO A 207 13.77 -26.79 25.07
CA PRO A 207 12.84 -27.76 25.63
C PRO A 207 12.15 -28.59 24.53
N ALA A 208 12.16 -29.91 24.68
CA ALA A 208 11.49 -30.83 23.77
C ALA A 208 9.96 -30.80 23.95
N PRO A 209 9.18 -31.05 22.88
CA PRO A 209 7.72 -31.07 22.95
C PRO A 209 7.19 -32.19 23.88
N PRO A 210 6.02 -32.02 24.50
CA PRO A 210 5.40 -33.06 25.32
C PRO A 210 4.91 -34.24 24.46
N GLU A 211 4.92 -35.45 25.03
CA GLU A 211 4.61 -36.72 24.34
C GLU A 211 3.14 -36.86 23.87
N SER A 212 2.22 -35.94 24.21
CA SER A 212 0.82 -36.02 23.74
C SER A 212 0.19 -34.64 23.53
N ALA A 213 -0.52 -34.49 22.40
CA ALA A 213 -1.08 -33.21 21.92
C ALA A 213 -2.41 -32.77 22.57
N GLU A 214 -3.05 -33.60 23.40
CA GLU A 214 -4.35 -33.29 23.98
C GLU A 214 -4.33 -33.37 25.52
N ILE A 215 -4.57 -32.24 26.17
CA ILE A 215 -4.87 -32.19 27.62
C ILE A 215 -6.39 -32.20 27.77
N PRO A 216 -7.00 -33.24 28.38
CA PRO A 216 -8.44 -33.27 28.60
C PRO A 216 -8.88 -32.14 29.54
N PRO A 217 -9.99 -31.44 29.25
CA PRO A 217 -10.45 -30.33 30.09
C PRO A 217 -10.93 -30.83 31.47
N PRO A 218 -10.69 -30.07 32.56
CA PRO A 218 -11.07 -30.48 33.90
C PRO A 218 -12.60 -30.50 34.04
N ALA A 219 -13.14 -31.55 34.65
CA ALA A 219 -14.57 -31.76 34.80
C ALA A 219 -15.18 -30.96 35.98
N SER A 220 -14.35 -30.42 36.88
CA SER A 220 -14.79 -29.69 38.06
C SER A 220 -13.76 -28.66 38.57
N LEU A 221 -14.24 -27.71 39.38
CA LEU A 221 -13.39 -26.71 40.03
C LEU A 221 -12.42 -27.33 41.06
N ASP A 222 -12.76 -28.50 41.61
CA ASP A 222 -11.92 -29.24 42.54
C ASP A 222 -10.78 -29.99 41.82
N ASP A 223 -10.95 -30.36 40.54
CA ASP A 223 -9.87 -30.95 39.73
C ASP A 223 -8.74 -29.96 39.48
N ILE A 224 -9.08 -28.69 39.22
CA ILE A 224 -8.12 -27.59 39.00
C ILE A 224 -7.29 -27.31 40.26
N ARG A 225 -7.85 -27.55 41.45
CA ARG A 225 -7.16 -27.32 42.73
C ARG A 225 -6.22 -28.46 43.13
N ARG A 226 -6.49 -29.69 42.65
CA ARG A 226 -5.67 -30.88 42.94
C ARG A 226 -4.51 -31.04 41.95
N ASP A 227 -4.69 -30.62 40.71
CA ASP A 227 -3.62 -30.60 39.70
C ASP A 227 -3.56 -29.21 39.04
N PRO A 228 -2.79 -28.27 39.61
CA PRO A 228 -2.67 -26.94 39.06
C PRO A 228 -1.99 -27.03 37.69
N ALA A 229 -2.73 -26.65 36.63
CA ALA A 229 -2.23 -26.62 35.27
C ALA A 229 -0.88 -25.88 35.22
N LYS A 230 0.20 -26.63 34.96
CA LYS A 230 1.50 -26.04 34.72
C LYS A 230 1.47 -25.40 33.34
N LEU A 231 1.33 -24.08 33.29
CA LEU A 231 1.54 -23.30 32.09
C LEU A 231 2.94 -23.60 31.54
N PRO A 232 3.10 -23.95 30.26
CA PRO A 232 4.42 -24.11 29.70
C PRO A 232 5.09 -22.74 29.55
N ALA A 233 6.33 -22.61 30.03
CA ALA A 233 7.21 -21.51 29.63
C ALA A 233 8.04 -21.99 28.42
N HIS A 234 7.49 -21.89 27.21
CA HIS A 234 8.25 -22.12 25.98
C HIS A 234 7.76 -21.24 24.81
N PRO A 235 8.61 -20.92 23.82
CA PRO A 235 8.19 -20.29 22.57
C PRO A 235 7.33 -21.24 21.73
N SER A 236 6.32 -20.73 21.04
CA SER A 236 5.47 -21.50 20.13
C SER A 236 6.09 -21.55 18.73
N PHE A 237 6.13 -22.72 18.07
CA PHE A 237 6.47 -22.79 16.65
C PHE A 237 5.37 -22.22 15.74
N ASP A 238 4.14 -22.06 16.25
CA ASP A 238 3.08 -21.31 15.54
C ASP A 238 3.36 -19.80 15.52
N THR A 239 4.32 -19.33 16.32
CA THR A 239 4.89 -17.97 16.20
C THR A 239 6.14 -17.90 15.32
N LEU A 240 6.52 -19.02 14.69
CA LEU A 240 7.56 -19.10 13.65
C LEU A 240 6.97 -19.39 12.25
N ASP A 241 5.65 -19.30 12.10
CA ASP A 241 5.02 -19.18 10.80
C ASP A 241 5.11 -17.72 10.34
N LEU A 242 6.14 -17.42 9.56
CA LEU A 242 6.10 -16.28 8.64
C LEU A 242 5.53 -16.80 7.34
N SER A 243 4.20 -16.95 7.31
CA SER A 243 3.44 -16.95 6.08
C SER A 243 3.82 -15.68 5.31
N ILE A 244 4.74 -15.81 4.35
CA ILE A 244 4.87 -14.82 3.29
C ILE A 244 3.81 -15.20 2.26
N ASP A 245 2.65 -14.61 2.51
CA ASP A 245 1.65 -14.19 1.53
C ASP A 245 2.02 -14.52 0.06
N PRO A 246 1.21 -15.31 -0.67
CA PRO A 246 1.34 -15.52 -2.13
C PRO A 246 1.44 -14.20 -2.92
N PHE A 247 1.04 -13.09 -2.30
CA PHE A 247 1.15 -11.75 -2.84
C PHE A 247 2.59 -11.28 -3.07
N LEU A 248 3.59 -11.66 -2.26
CA LEU A 248 4.96 -11.16 -2.43
C LEU A 248 5.66 -11.83 -3.61
N GLU A 249 5.48 -13.15 -3.77
CA GLU A 249 5.97 -13.92 -4.91
C GLU A 249 5.34 -13.41 -6.21
N LYS A 250 4.00 -13.27 -6.23
CA LYS A 250 3.28 -12.71 -7.38
C LYS A 250 3.62 -11.24 -7.64
N THR A 251 3.92 -10.49 -6.58
CA THR A 251 4.44 -9.11 -6.68
C THR A 251 5.81 -9.08 -7.34
N CYS A 252 6.70 -9.99 -6.96
CA CYS A 252 8.03 -10.08 -7.54
C CYS A 252 7.99 -10.55 -8.99
N ASP A 253 7.12 -11.50 -9.33
CA ASP A 253 6.89 -11.94 -10.72
C ASP A 253 6.32 -10.80 -11.57
N LEU A 254 5.30 -10.09 -11.07
CA LEU A 254 4.75 -8.92 -11.76
C LEU A 254 5.74 -7.77 -11.87
N LEU A 255 6.66 -7.64 -10.92
CA LEU A 255 7.72 -6.63 -10.94
C LEU A 255 8.81 -7.00 -11.95
N LEU A 256 9.17 -8.28 -12.06
CA LEU A 256 10.04 -8.81 -13.12
C LEU A 256 9.41 -8.65 -14.49
N ASP A 257 8.14 -8.99 -14.66
CA ASP A 257 7.37 -8.77 -15.89
C ASP A 257 7.31 -7.29 -16.26
N SER A 258 7.14 -6.42 -15.25
CA SER A 258 7.13 -4.95 -15.42
C SER A 258 8.52 -4.42 -15.80
N ILE A 259 9.60 -4.97 -15.26
CA ILE A 259 10.98 -4.62 -15.59
C ILE A 259 11.31 -5.07 -17.02
N GLU A 260 10.96 -6.30 -17.40
CA GLU A 260 11.16 -6.81 -18.76
C GLU A 260 10.33 -6.03 -19.79
N ALA A 261 9.07 -5.75 -19.47
CA ALA A 261 8.21 -4.88 -20.26
C ALA A 261 8.83 -3.48 -20.42
N HIS A 262 9.32 -2.88 -19.33
CA HIS A 262 9.97 -1.57 -19.37
C HIS A 262 11.25 -1.59 -20.22
N TYR A 263 12.08 -2.63 -20.12
CA TYR A 263 13.29 -2.76 -20.94
C TYR A 263 12.96 -2.92 -22.42
N SER A 264 11.94 -3.71 -22.75
CA SER A 264 11.42 -3.83 -24.12
C SER A 264 10.91 -2.48 -24.63
N ASP A 265 10.15 -1.75 -23.82
CA ASP A 265 9.58 -0.44 -24.18
C ASP A 265 10.68 0.63 -24.32
N LEU A 266 11.71 0.59 -23.47
CA LEU A 266 12.88 1.47 -23.55
C LEU A 266 13.68 1.21 -24.84
N ASN A 267 13.86 -0.05 -25.22
CA ASN A 267 14.51 -0.42 -26.48
C ASN A 267 13.69 0.04 -27.69
N ASN A 268 12.37 -0.13 -27.65
CA ASN A 268 11.47 0.35 -28.68
C ASN A 268 11.52 1.88 -28.79
N HIS A 269 11.57 2.60 -27.66
CA HIS A 269 11.72 4.05 -27.63
C HIS A 269 13.06 4.51 -28.22
N GLN A 270 14.17 3.88 -27.82
CA GLN A 270 15.49 4.19 -28.38
C GLN A 270 15.58 3.86 -29.88
N TYR A 271 14.87 2.83 -30.34
CA TYR A 271 14.77 2.51 -31.76
C TYR A 271 13.96 3.57 -32.51
N TYR A 272 12.78 3.95 -31.99
CA TYR A 272 11.95 5.03 -32.53
C TYR A 272 12.71 6.36 -32.58
N GLN A 273 13.37 6.77 -31.49
CA GLN A 273 14.19 8.00 -31.46
C GLN A 273 15.27 7.98 -32.54
N ARG A 274 16.01 6.88 -32.68
CA ARG A 274 17.06 6.76 -33.72
C ARG A 274 16.49 6.86 -35.13
N GLN A 275 15.31 6.29 -35.39
CA GLN A 275 14.65 6.44 -36.68
C GLN A 275 14.13 7.87 -36.91
N LEU A 276 13.51 8.47 -35.89
CA LEU A 276 12.97 9.82 -35.94
C LEU A 276 14.06 10.84 -36.20
N THR A 277 15.19 10.78 -35.48
CA THR A 277 16.33 11.69 -35.68
C THR A 277 16.92 11.55 -37.09
N ARG A 278 16.99 10.32 -37.64
CA ARG A 278 17.47 10.10 -39.01
C ARG A 278 16.55 10.71 -40.06
N GLU A 279 15.24 10.55 -39.93
CA GLU A 279 14.28 11.13 -40.87
C GLU A 279 14.20 12.66 -40.72
N GLN A 280 14.25 13.19 -39.50
CA GLN A 280 14.33 14.63 -39.24
C GLN A 280 15.57 15.25 -39.89
N PHE A 281 16.73 14.60 -39.80
CA PHE A 281 17.95 15.08 -40.46
C PHE A 281 17.80 15.15 -42.00
N LYS A 282 17.18 14.14 -42.62
CA LYS A 282 16.88 14.15 -44.07
C LYS A 282 15.92 15.27 -44.45
N ILE A 283 14.88 15.49 -43.64
CA ILE A 283 13.92 16.59 -43.85
C ILE A 283 14.63 17.93 -43.77
N THR A 284 15.47 18.17 -42.74
CA THR A 284 16.22 19.42 -42.59
C THR A 284 17.18 19.64 -43.77
N GLN A 285 17.88 18.61 -44.23
CA GLN A 285 18.78 18.70 -45.39
C GLN A 285 18.01 19.00 -46.69
N TRP A 286 16.84 18.37 -46.88
CA TRP A 286 15.96 18.63 -48.02
C TRP A 286 15.43 20.06 -48.00
N GLN A 287 14.97 20.55 -46.85
CA GLN A 287 14.47 21.92 -46.68
C GLN A 287 15.56 22.96 -46.95
N ALA A 288 16.79 22.72 -46.46
CA ALA A 288 17.92 23.58 -46.73
C ALA A 288 18.25 23.64 -48.23
N LYS A 289 18.24 22.49 -48.92
CA LYS A 289 18.46 22.43 -50.37
C LYS A 289 17.35 23.12 -51.15
N ARG A 290 16.07 22.90 -50.78
CA ARG A 290 14.91 23.53 -51.41
C ARG A 290 14.93 25.05 -51.24
N LYS A 291 15.33 25.55 -50.07
CA LYS A 291 15.49 26.98 -49.79
C LYS A 291 16.60 27.61 -50.65
N ALA A 292 17.74 26.93 -50.81
CA ALA A 292 18.82 27.39 -51.69
C ALA A 292 18.41 27.40 -53.17
N GLU A 293 17.65 26.40 -53.61
CA GLU A 293 17.14 26.30 -54.99
C GLU A 293 16.09 27.37 -55.29
N ASN A 294 15.19 27.66 -54.36
CA ASN A 294 14.21 28.74 -54.46
C ASN A 294 14.91 30.12 -54.49
N ALA A 295 15.96 30.32 -53.70
CA ALA A 295 16.77 31.54 -53.76
C ALA A 295 17.43 31.74 -55.14
N ALA A 296 17.97 30.67 -55.74
CA ALA A 296 18.53 30.72 -57.09
C ALA A 296 17.46 30.98 -58.17
N ARG A 297 16.27 30.39 -58.05
CA ARG A 297 15.13 30.65 -58.96
C ARG A 297 14.65 32.10 -58.88
N LEU A 298 14.59 32.67 -57.67
CA LEU A 298 14.22 34.08 -57.49
C LEU A 298 15.22 35.01 -58.18
N ALA A 299 16.53 34.72 -58.09
CA ALA A 299 17.57 35.46 -58.79
C ALA A 299 17.47 35.33 -60.32
N ALA A 300 16.97 34.21 -60.83
CA ALA A 300 16.71 33.95 -62.24
C ALA A 300 15.30 34.37 -62.72
N LYS A 301 14.51 35.08 -61.90
CA LYS A 301 13.12 35.51 -62.16
C LYS A 301 12.13 34.37 -62.47
N GLN A 302 12.36 33.19 -61.91
CA GLN A 302 11.43 32.05 -61.99
C GLN A 302 10.59 31.95 -60.72
N GLN A 303 9.39 31.35 -60.82
CA GLN A 303 8.52 31.12 -59.65
C GLN A 303 9.15 30.10 -58.67
N PRO A 304 9.03 30.33 -57.35
CA PRO A 304 9.53 29.39 -56.34
C PRO A 304 8.70 28.11 -56.32
N LEU A 305 9.34 26.99 -56.00
CA LEU A 305 8.67 25.71 -55.79
C LEU A 305 8.07 25.63 -54.37
N PRO A 306 6.99 24.83 -54.17
CA PRO A 306 6.37 24.66 -52.86
C PRO A 306 7.35 24.11 -51.81
N GLU A 307 7.31 24.68 -50.60
CA GLU A 307 8.20 24.31 -49.49
C GLU A 307 7.62 23.24 -48.57
N ASP A 308 6.34 22.87 -48.75
CA ASP A 308 5.58 21.88 -47.99
C ASP A 308 5.61 20.47 -48.60
N GLU A 309 6.21 20.32 -49.79
CA GLU A 309 6.27 19.06 -50.55
C GLU A 309 6.94 17.91 -49.77
N TRP A 310 7.83 18.23 -48.82
CA TRP A 310 8.48 17.24 -47.96
C TRP A 310 7.49 16.45 -47.09
N GLN A 311 6.34 17.03 -46.72
CA GLN A 311 5.32 16.33 -45.90
C GLN A 311 4.71 15.13 -46.64
N ARG A 312 4.75 15.14 -47.98
CA ARG A 312 4.31 14.01 -48.81
C ARG A 312 5.45 13.03 -49.11
N LEU A 313 6.69 13.53 -49.20
CA LEU A 313 7.87 12.77 -49.57
C LEU A 313 8.46 11.96 -48.42
N PHE A 314 8.37 12.46 -47.18
CA PHE A 314 8.90 11.82 -45.98
C PHE A 314 7.75 11.41 -45.05
N LYS A 315 7.69 10.11 -44.71
CA LYS A 315 6.76 9.60 -43.70
C LYS A 315 7.53 9.42 -42.39
N LEU A 316 7.06 10.08 -41.33
CA LEU A 316 7.64 9.89 -40.00
C LEU A 316 7.34 8.45 -39.51
N PRO A 317 8.27 7.83 -38.77
CA PRO A 317 8.02 6.55 -38.12
C PRO A 317 6.76 6.64 -37.23
N GLN A 318 5.97 5.58 -37.19
CA GLN A 318 4.77 5.52 -36.35
C GLN A 318 5.16 5.26 -34.89
N GLU A 319 4.52 5.95 -33.95
CA GLU A 319 4.79 5.78 -32.51
C GLU A 319 4.36 4.37 -32.05
N PRO A 320 5.18 3.68 -31.22
CA PRO A 320 4.80 2.41 -30.60
C PRO A 320 3.48 2.52 -29.79
N SER A 321 2.56 1.55 -29.90
CA SER A 321 1.18 1.65 -29.37
C SER A 321 1.07 1.83 -27.85
N ARG A 322 2.08 1.46 -27.06
CA ARG A 322 2.09 1.66 -25.60
C ARG A 322 2.38 3.10 -25.17
N LEU A 323 2.83 3.96 -26.09
CA LEU A 323 3.00 5.39 -25.82
C LEU A 323 1.67 6.15 -25.82
N GLU A 324 0.56 5.57 -26.31
CA GLU A 324 -0.77 6.20 -26.16
C GLU A 324 -1.16 6.43 -24.70
N ALA A 325 -0.62 5.64 -23.75
CA ALA A 325 -0.84 5.86 -22.32
C ALA A 325 -0.04 7.04 -21.74
N MET A 326 1.04 7.47 -22.39
CA MET A 326 1.89 8.58 -21.97
C MET A 326 1.82 9.81 -22.88
N SER A 327 1.17 9.69 -24.05
CA SER A 327 0.89 10.77 -24.99
C SER A 327 -0.60 10.85 -25.37
N ALA A 328 -1.50 10.40 -24.49
CA ALA A 328 -2.90 10.80 -24.57
C ALA A 328 -3.00 12.34 -24.45
N PRO A 329 -3.84 12.99 -25.25
CA PRO A 329 -3.86 14.45 -25.35
C PRO A 329 -4.14 15.09 -23.99
N ALA A 330 -3.42 16.19 -23.71
CA ALA A 330 -3.44 17.02 -22.51
C ALA A 330 -4.68 16.89 -21.60
N HIS A 331 -4.42 16.34 -20.40
CA HIS A 331 -5.20 16.36 -19.14
C HIS A 331 -6.66 15.85 -19.14
N LYS A 332 -6.87 14.60 -18.67
CA LYS A 332 -8.16 14.16 -18.12
C LYS A 332 -8.11 13.72 -16.65
N PHE A 333 -6.95 13.77 -16.00
CA PHE A 333 -6.79 13.49 -14.58
C PHE A 333 -5.64 14.33 -14.01
N LYS A 334 -5.60 14.47 -12.69
CA LYS A 334 -4.49 15.06 -11.93
C LYS A 334 -4.40 14.37 -10.57
N VAL A 335 -3.28 13.68 -10.35
CA VAL A 335 -2.95 12.94 -9.12
C VAL A 335 -1.54 13.30 -8.66
N ALA A 336 -1.15 12.96 -7.42
CA ALA A 336 0.18 13.25 -6.89
C ALA A 336 1.29 12.58 -7.72
N ASP A 337 1.21 11.26 -7.87
CA ASP A 337 2.21 10.44 -8.55
C ASP A 337 1.57 9.21 -9.19
N LEU A 338 1.56 9.16 -10.52
CA LEU A 338 1.00 8.04 -11.28
C LEU A 338 1.81 6.75 -11.12
N SER A 339 3.08 6.83 -10.70
CA SER A 339 3.94 5.65 -10.48
C SER A 339 3.41 4.73 -9.37
N LEU A 340 2.56 5.26 -8.49
CA LEU A 340 1.93 4.53 -7.39
C LEU A 340 0.78 3.61 -7.83
N ALA A 341 0.37 3.63 -9.10
CA ALA A 341 -0.79 2.88 -9.59
C ALA A 341 -0.70 1.37 -9.33
N ALA A 342 0.50 0.78 -9.46
CA ALA A 342 0.70 -0.66 -9.20
C ALA A 342 0.51 -1.02 -7.72
N PHE A 343 0.90 -0.12 -6.81
CA PHE A 343 0.65 -0.29 -5.38
C PHE A 343 -0.84 -0.14 -5.07
N GLY A 344 -1.48 0.90 -5.60
CA GLY A 344 -2.93 1.10 -5.45
C GLY A 344 -3.74 -0.09 -5.94
N ARG A 345 -3.40 -0.69 -7.08
CA ARG A 345 -4.07 -1.89 -7.60
C ARG A 345 -4.04 -3.04 -6.60
N LYS A 346 -2.90 -3.29 -5.95
CA LYS A 346 -2.77 -4.38 -4.98
C LYS A 346 -3.64 -4.16 -3.75
N GLU A 347 -3.67 -2.93 -3.22
CA GLU A 347 -4.55 -2.63 -2.10
C GLU A 347 -6.04 -2.65 -2.48
N ILE A 348 -6.40 -2.28 -3.72
CA ILE A 348 -7.75 -2.46 -4.26
C ILE A 348 -8.13 -3.94 -4.27
N GLU A 349 -7.27 -4.83 -4.77
CA GLU A 349 -7.52 -6.28 -4.79
C GLU A 349 -7.71 -6.86 -3.37
N LEU A 350 -6.96 -6.37 -2.38
CA LEU A 350 -7.16 -6.73 -0.98
C LEU A 350 -8.51 -6.20 -0.46
N ALA A 351 -8.82 -4.95 -0.76
CA ALA A 351 -10.07 -4.33 -0.33
C ALA A 351 -11.30 -5.00 -0.98
N GLU A 352 -11.22 -5.47 -2.22
CA GLU A 352 -12.32 -6.23 -2.85
C GLU A 352 -12.72 -7.46 -2.03
N ASN A 353 -11.75 -8.16 -1.43
CA ASN A 353 -12.02 -9.30 -0.55
C ASN A 353 -12.74 -8.89 0.73
N GLU A 354 -12.47 -7.68 1.23
CA GLU A 354 -13.12 -7.11 2.41
C GLU A 354 -14.38 -6.30 2.07
N MET A 355 -14.82 -6.26 0.81
CA MET A 355 -16.00 -5.49 0.38
C MET A 355 -17.09 -6.39 -0.24
N PRO A 356 -17.63 -7.36 0.53
CA PRO A 356 -18.52 -8.39 0.02
C PRO A 356 -19.84 -7.83 -0.55
N GLY A 357 -20.32 -6.70 -0.02
CA GLY A 357 -21.51 -6.03 -0.53
C GLY A 357 -21.34 -5.53 -1.95
N LEU A 358 -20.25 -4.79 -2.22
CA LEU A 358 -19.92 -4.31 -3.55
C LEU A 358 -19.67 -5.47 -4.52
N MET A 359 -18.91 -6.48 -4.12
CA MET A 359 -18.63 -7.66 -4.97
C MET A 359 -19.90 -8.43 -5.31
N SER A 360 -20.82 -8.56 -4.34
CA SER A 360 -22.10 -9.22 -4.56
C SER A 360 -23.01 -8.40 -5.49
N ILE A 361 -23.01 -7.08 -5.38
CA ILE A 361 -23.71 -6.18 -6.32
C ILE A 361 -23.16 -6.35 -7.74
N ARG A 362 -21.82 -6.37 -7.93
CA ARG A 362 -21.21 -6.62 -9.24
C ARG A 362 -21.73 -7.93 -9.81
N LYS A 363 -21.66 -9.01 -9.02
CA LYS A 363 -22.14 -10.34 -9.45
C LYS A 363 -23.64 -10.36 -9.78
N LYS A 364 -24.46 -9.68 -8.97
CA LYS A 364 -25.93 -9.68 -9.08
C LYS A 364 -26.41 -8.90 -10.30
N TYR A 365 -25.84 -7.71 -10.55
CA TYR A 365 -26.39 -6.77 -11.52
C TYR A 365 -25.55 -6.53 -12.78
N ALA A 366 -24.27 -6.94 -12.83
CA ALA A 366 -23.41 -6.61 -13.97
C ALA A 366 -23.94 -7.16 -15.31
N ALA A 367 -24.64 -8.30 -15.33
CA ALA A 367 -25.20 -8.85 -16.56
C ALA A 367 -26.22 -7.90 -17.22
N ASP A 368 -26.96 -7.13 -16.42
CA ASP A 368 -27.98 -6.19 -16.91
C ASP A 368 -27.43 -4.79 -17.22
N GLN A 369 -26.21 -4.49 -16.76
CA GLN A 369 -25.59 -3.18 -16.88
C GLN A 369 -26.56 -2.03 -16.49
N PRO A 370 -27.07 -2.01 -15.24
CA PRO A 370 -28.14 -1.10 -14.85
C PRO A 370 -27.75 0.38 -14.93
N LEU A 371 -26.46 0.69 -14.94
CA LEU A 371 -25.96 2.07 -15.02
C LEU A 371 -25.43 2.41 -16.43
N LYS A 372 -25.71 1.59 -17.45
CA LYS A 372 -25.29 1.88 -18.83
C LYS A 372 -25.85 3.21 -19.31
N GLY A 373 -24.96 4.19 -19.50
CA GLY A 373 -25.30 5.55 -19.93
C GLY A 373 -25.42 6.56 -18.78
N ALA A 374 -25.27 6.12 -17.53
CA ALA A 374 -25.04 6.98 -16.38
C ALA A 374 -23.67 7.64 -16.49
N ARG A 375 -23.60 8.91 -16.07
CA ARG A 375 -22.42 9.78 -16.02
C ARG A 375 -22.39 10.40 -14.64
N ILE A 376 -21.66 9.74 -13.74
CA ILE A 376 -21.62 10.02 -12.31
C ILE A 376 -20.43 10.91 -12.03
N ALA A 377 -20.70 12.12 -11.52
CA ALA A 377 -19.69 12.98 -10.93
C ALA A 377 -19.61 12.68 -9.43
N GLY A 378 -18.47 12.16 -8.98
CA GLY A 378 -18.25 11.74 -7.59
C GLY A 378 -17.41 12.73 -6.82
N CYS A 379 -17.83 13.06 -5.60
CA CYS A 379 -17.06 13.83 -4.64
C CYS A 379 -17.11 13.13 -3.28
N LEU A 380 -16.13 12.26 -3.06
CA LEU A 380 -16.00 11.40 -1.90
C LEU A 380 -14.51 11.25 -1.60
N HIS A 381 -14.14 10.96 -0.35
CA HIS A 381 -12.74 10.71 0.01
C HIS A 381 -12.07 9.73 -0.98
N MET A 382 -11.00 10.14 -1.65
CA MET A 382 -10.35 9.32 -2.69
C MET A 382 -9.43 8.27 -2.06
N THR A 383 -10.02 7.24 -1.48
CA THR A 383 -9.34 6.12 -0.80
C THR A 383 -9.37 4.82 -1.61
N ILE A 384 -8.72 3.78 -1.12
CA ILE A 384 -8.80 2.42 -1.67
C ILE A 384 -10.25 1.88 -1.64
N GLN A 385 -11.01 2.15 -0.59
CA GLN A 385 -12.41 1.74 -0.50
C GLN A 385 -13.24 2.41 -1.61
N THR A 386 -13.00 3.71 -1.82
CA THR A 386 -13.68 4.48 -2.87
C THR A 386 -13.27 4.02 -4.26
N ALA A 387 -12.03 3.58 -4.46
CA ALA A 387 -11.59 2.96 -5.69
C ALA A 387 -12.42 1.71 -6.03
N VAL A 388 -12.75 0.86 -5.05
CA VAL A 388 -13.63 -0.30 -5.26
C VAL A 388 -15.07 0.12 -5.58
N LEU A 389 -15.58 1.20 -4.97
CA LEU A 389 -16.88 1.80 -5.32
C LEU A 389 -16.89 2.29 -6.78
N ILE A 390 -15.88 3.07 -7.19
CA ILE A 390 -15.74 3.59 -8.55
C ILE A 390 -15.76 2.44 -9.56
N GLU A 391 -14.93 1.41 -9.34
CA GLU A 391 -14.87 0.25 -10.24
C GLU A 391 -16.16 -0.56 -10.22
N THR A 392 -16.91 -0.55 -9.11
CA THR A 392 -18.25 -1.15 -9.06
C THR A 392 -19.22 -0.39 -9.95
N LEU A 393 -19.28 0.93 -9.86
CA LEU A 393 -20.13 1.76 -10.72
C LEU A 393 -19.80 1.55 -12.21
N VAL A 394 -18.50 1.52 -12.55
CA VAL A 394 -18.04 1.24 -13.91
C VAL A 394 -18.42 -0.16 -14.37
N SER A 395 -18.25 -1.18 -13.52
CA SER A 395 -18.62 -2.57 -13.84
C SER A 395 -20.13 -2.74 -14.11
N LEU A 396 -20.96 -1.86 -13.56
CA LEU A 396 -22.41 -1.81 -13.79
C LEU A 396 -22.81 -0.94 -15.00
N GLY A 397 -21.82 -0.37 -15.71
CA GLY A 397 -22.00 0.35 -16.97
C GLY A 397 -21.91 1.88 -16.88
N ALA A 398 -21.61 2.44 -15.70
CA ALA A 398 -21.47 3.89 -15.54
C ALA A 398 -20.18 4.42 -16.16
N GLU A 399 -20.23 5.66 -16.63
CA GLU A 399 -19.05 6.50 -16.82
C GLU A 399 -18.89 7.38 -15.59
N VAL A 400 -17.66 7.49 -15.07
CA VAL A 400 -17.38 8.10 -13.76
C VAL A 400 -16.27 9.13 -13.88
N THR A 401 -16.42 10.26 -13.19
CA THR A 401 -15.35 11.23 -12.90
C THR A 401 -15.32 11.48 -11.39
N TRP A 402 -14.15 11.80 -10.82
CA TRP A 402 -14.01 11.85 -9.36
C TRP A 402 -13.10 12.98 -8.87
N SER A 403 -13.46 13.57 -7.74
CA SER A 403 -12.56 14.35 -6.87
C SER A 403 -12.71 13.92 -5.42
N SER A 404 -11.75 14.27 -4.58
CA SER A 404 -11.86 14.10 -3.13
C SER A 404 -12.82 15.15 -2.53
N CYS A 405 -13.42 14.87 -1.38
CA CYS A 405 -14.19 15.84 -0.57
C CYS A 405 -13.38 16.42 0.60
N ASN A 406 -12.10 16.06 0.72
CA ASN A 406 -11.22 16.61 1.74
C ASN A 406 -9.75 16.57 1.34
N ILE A 407 -9.08 17.72 1.51
CA ILE A 407 -7.68 17.97 1.12
C ILE A 407 -6.64 17.00 1.70
N PHE A 408 -6.91 16.31 2.82
CA PHE A 408 -5.96 15.39 3.45
C PHE A 408 -6.37 13.91 3.39
N SER A 409 -7.52 13.62 2.77
CA SER A 409 -8.12 12.28 2.82
C SER A 409 -7.70 11.36 1.68
N THR A 410 -7.17 11.92 0.59
CA THR A 410 -6.76 11.14 -0.57
C THR A 410 -5.65 10.16 -0.20
N GLN A 411 -5.77 8.93 -0.67
CA GLN A 411 -4.68 7.96 -0.72
C GLN A 411 -4.12 8.00 -2.15
N ASP A 412 -2.93 8.58 -2.31
CA ASP A 412 -2.39 8.91 -3.63
C ASP A 412 -2.21 7.69 -4.55
N HIS A 413 -1.90 6.53 -3.97
CA HIS A 413 -1.81 5.27 -4.70
C HIS A 413 -3.17 4.78 -5.20
N ALA A 414 -4.25 4.97 -4.42
CA ALA A 414 -5.62 4.68 -4.87
C ALA A 414 -6.02 5.59 -6.05
N ALA A 415 -5.77 6.89 -5.93
CA ALA A 415 -6.04 7.86 -6.98
C ALA A 415 -5.26 7.53 -8.26
N ALA A 416 -3.97 7.18 -8.14
CA ALA A 416 -3.13 6.77 -9.25
C ALA A 416 -3.64 5.49 -9.94
N ALA A 417 -4.09 4.49 -9.18
CA ALA A 417 -4.61 3.24 -9.75
C ALA A 417 -5.89 3.44 -10.57
N ILE A 418 -6.80 4.29 -10.08
CA ILE A 418 -8.03 4.63 -10.80
C ILE A 418 -7.73 5.51 -12.03
N ALA A 419 -6.83 6.49 -11.90
CA ALA A 419 -6.39 7.29 -13.04
C ALA A 419 -5.73 6.43 -14.13
N ALA A 420 -4.87 5.48 -13.74
CA ALA A 420 -4.22 4.53 -14.65
C ALA A 420 -5.22 3.57 -15.33
N ALA A 421 -6.36 3.29 -14.70
CA ALA A 421 -7.47 2.55 -15.32
C ALA A 421 -8.27 3.37 -16.35
N GLY A 422 -7.88 4.63 -16.59
CA GLY A 422 -8.50 5.52 -17.58
C GLY A 422 -9.74 6.25 -17.06
N ILE A 423 -9.96 6.26 -15.74
CA ILE A 423 -11.05 6.97 -15.08
C ILE A 423 -10.53 8.34 -14.60
N PRO A 424 -11.14 9.47 -15.01
CA PRO A 424 -10.75 10.80 -14.56
C PRO A 424 -10.80 10.97 -13.04
N VAL A 425 -9.63 11.22 -12.43
CA VAL A 425 -9.50 11.55 -11.00
C VAL A 425 -8.72 12.83 -10.84
N PHE A 426 -9.25 13.75 -10.04
CA PHE A 426 -8.60 15.02 -9.67
C PHE A 426 -8.52 15.04 -8.14
N ALA A 427 -7.46 14.45 -7.60
CA ALA A 427 -7.29 14.31 -6.16
C ALA A 427 -5.83 13.97 -5.79
N TRP A 428 -5.30 14.59 -4.73
CA TRP A 428 -4.06 14.19 -4.06
C TRP A 428 -4.08 14.57 -2.58
N LYS A 429 -3.22 13.95 -1.77
CA LYS A 429 -3.09 14.30 -0.36
C LYS A 429 -2.31 15.60 -0.19
N GLY A 430 -2.86 16.53 0.59
CA GLY A 430 -2.25 17.83 0.85
C GLY A 430 -2.58 18.90 -0.19
N GLU A 431 -3.75 18.80 -0.85
CA GLU A 431 -4.30 19.88 -1.67
C GLU A 431 -4.40 21.19 -0.88
N THR A 432 -4.18 22.31 -1.56
CA THR A 432 -4.65 23.61 -1.09
C THR A 432 -6.14 23.77 -1.35
N GLU A 433 -6.79 24.71 -0.65
CA GLU A 433 -8.21 25.03 -0.90
C GLU A 433 -8.48 25.49 -2.35
N GLU A 434 -7.53 26.17 -2.99
CA GLU A 434 -7.65 26.55 -4.40
C GLU A 434 -7.60 25.33 -5.33
N GLU A 435 -6.70 24.39 -5.05
CA GLU A 435 -6.58 23.13 -5.79
C GLU A 435 -7.79 22.23 -5.59
N TYR A 436 -8.35 22.17 -4.38
CA TYR A 436 -9.59 21.46 -4.07
C TYR A 436 -10.77 21.95 -4.92
N ASN A 437 -11.00 23.27 -4.93
CA ASN A 437 -12.05 23.88 -5.75
C ASN A 437 -11.80 23.67 -7.26
N TRP A 438 -10.54 23.74 -7.69
CA TRP A 438 -10.16 23.42 -9.06
C TRP A 438 -10.50 21.96 -9.41
N CYS A 439 -10.22 21.00 -8.52
CA CYS A 439 -10.52 19.59 -8.73
C CYS A 439 -12.03 19.33 -8.92
N LEU A 440 -12.87 19.97 -8.10
CA LEU A 440 -14.33 19.93 -8.26
C LEU A 440 -14.78 20.41 -9.65
N GLU A 441 -14.19 21.49 -10.16
CA GLU A 441 -14.55 22.02 -11.48
C GLU A 441 -14.02 21.14 -12.63
N GLN A 442 -12.81 20.59 -12.52
CA GLN A 442 -12.25 19.76 -13.58
C GLN A 442 -13.04 18.48 -13.81
N GLN A 443 -13.54 17.84 -12.75
CA GLN A 443 -14.31 16.60 -12.89
C GLN A 443 -15.61 16.79 -13.70
N LEU A 444 -16.20 18.00 -13.70
CA LEU A 444 -17.44 18.32 -14.42
C LEU A 444 -17.26 18.33 -15.94
N VAL A 445 -16.04 18.53 -16.43
CA VAL A 445 -15.72 18.63 -17.86
C VAL A 445 -14.90 17.43 -18.39
N ALA A 446 -14.65 16.43 -17.54
CA ALA A 446 -13.78 15.30 -17.88
C ALA A 446 -14.51 14.10 -18.53
N PHE A 447 -15.85 14.12 -18.60
CA PHE A 447 -16.63 13.11 -19.31
C PHE A 447 -16.28 13.05 -20.81
N LYS A 448 -16.38 11.87 -21.39
CA LYS A 448 -16.15 11.60 -22.81
C LYS A 448 -17.10 12.46 -23.67
N ASP A 449 -16.57 12.89 -24.81
CA ASP A 449 -17.27 13.71 -25.80
C ASP A 449 -17.82 15.04 -25.26
N GLY A 450 -17.33 15.54 -24.12
CA GLY A 450 -17.82 16.77 -23.49
C GLY A 450 -19.25 16.66 -22.96
N LYS A 451 -19.72 15.45 -22.66
CA LYS A 451 -21.05 15.24 -22.06
C LYS A 451 -21.11 15.78 -20.64
N LYS A 452 -22.31 16.14 -20.19
CA LYS A 452 -22.55 16.60 -18.81
C LYS A 452 -22.91 15.44 -17.91
N LEU A 453 -22.62 15.55 -16.61
CA LEU A 453 -23.12 14.62 -15.60
C LEU A 453 -24.64 14.45 -15.72
N ASN A 454 -25.12 13.28 -15.31
CA ASN A 454 -26.55 13.05 -15.11
C ASN A 454 -26.86 12.38 -13.76
N LEU A 455 -25.84 12.17 -12.93
CA LEU A 455 -25.94 11.75 -11.54
C LEU A 455 -24.81 12.40 -10.75
N ILE A 456 -25.07 12.68 -9.47
CA ILE A 456 -24.07 13.14 -8.51
C ILE A 456 -23.99 12.10 -7.38
N LEU A 457 -22.78 11.81 -6.93
CA LEU A 457 -22.52 11.02 -5.73
C LEU A 457 -21.62 11.86 -4.83
N ASP A 458 -22.12 12.27 -3.67
CA ASP A 458 -21.52 13.31 -2.86
C ASP A 458 -21.34 12.89 -1.41
N ASP A 459 -20.36 13.51 -0.76
CA ASP A 459 -20.07 13.44 0.66
C ASP A 459 -19.73 14.84 1.16
N GLY A 460 -20.60 15.38 2.02
CA GLY A 460 -20.46 16.69 2.63
C GLY A 460 -21.22 17.78 1.86
N GLY A 461 -21.58 17.53 0.61
CA GLY A 461 -22.45 18.39 -0.21
C GLY A 461 -21.73 19.47 -1.00
N ASP A 462 -20.40 19.46 -1.10
CA ASP A 462 -19.62 20.51 -1.78
C ASP A 462 -19.82 20.49 -3.30
N LEU A 463 -19.79 19.30 -3.91
CA LEU A 463 -20.06 19.16 -5.35
C LEU A 463 -21.51 19.55 -5.67
N THR A 464 -22.45 19.09 -4.83
CA THR A 464 -23.86 19.46 -4.92
C THR A 464 -24.02 20.97 -4.84
N HIS A 465 -23.38 21.63 -3.87
CA HIS A 465 -23.43 23.07 -3.70
C HIS A 465 -22.87 23.81 -4.92
N LEU A 466 -21.69 23.42 -5.41
CA LEU A 466 -21.05 23.99 -6.58
C LEU A 466 -21.96 23.89 -7.82
N VAL A 467 -22.48 22.70 -8.10
CA VAL A 467 -23.31 22.48 -9.29
C VAL A 467 -24.66 23.19 -9.17
N HIS A 468 -25.31 23.20 -8.00
CA HIS A 468 -26.59 23.91 -7.82
C HIS A 468 -26.47 25.42 -7.93
N THR A 469 -25.33 26.00 -7.54
CA THR A 469 -25.14 27.46 -7.50
C THR A 469 -24.47 28.02 -8.74
N LYS A 470 -23.38 27.39 -9.20
CA LYS A 470 -22.55 27.90 -10.29
C LYS A 470 -22.89 27.29 -11.66
N TYR A 471 -23.35 26.03 -11.68
CA TYR A 471 -23.65 25.29 -12.92
C TYR A 471 -25.05 24.64 -12.95
N PRO A 472 -26.12 25.35 -12.56
CA PRO A 472 -27.46 24.76 -12.44
C PRO A 472 -28.00 24.21 -13.76
N GLU A 473 -27.49 24.68 -14.91
CA GLU A 473 -27.82 24.17 -16.23
C GLU A 473 -27.32 22.74 -16.48
N MET A 474 -26.36 22.23 -15.69
CA MET A 474 -25.94 20.83 -15.74
C MET A 474 -26.98 19.88 -15.13
N LEU A 475 -27.88 20.39 -14.29
CA LEU A 475 -28.89 19.58 -13.58
C LEU A 475 -30.17 19.34 -14.39
N LYS A 476 -30.32 19.90 -15.59
CA LYS A 476 -31.54 19.78 -16.41
C LYS A 476 -31.89 18.33 -16.77
N ASP A 477 -30.87 17.53 -17.07
CA ASP A 477 -31.01 16.11 -17.44
C ASP A 477 -30.42 15.18 -16.36
N CYS A 478 -30.25 15.70 -15.14
CA CYS A 478 -29.73 14.95 -14.01
C CYS A 478 -30.86 14.18 -13.31
N TYR A 479 -30.65 12.89 -13.11
CA TYR A 479 -31.60 11.97 -12.48
C TYR A 479 -31.69 12.18 -10.97
N GLY A 480 -30.64 12.73 -10.36
CA GLY A 480 -30.60 12.99 -8.92
C GLY A 480 -29.19 12.93 -8.36
N LEU A 481 -29.13 12.95 -7.03
CA LEU A 481 -27.89 12.83 -6.27
C LEU A 481 -28.06 11.88 -5.08
N SER A 482 -26.98 11.22 -4.66
CA SER A 482 -26.93 10.50 -3.38
C SER A 482 -25.87 11.13 -2.47
N GLU A 483 -26.20 11.31 -1.20
CA GLU A 483 -25.38 12.02 -0.22
C GLU A 483 -25.09 11.14 1.01
N GLU A 484 -23.81 11.04 1.35
CA GLU A 484 -23.30 10.09 2.33
C GLU A 484 -23.36 10.56 3.78
N THR A 485 -23.17 11.86 4.06
CA THR A 485 -22.90 12.32 5.43
C THR A 485 -24.00 13.19 6.00
N THR A 486 -24.11 13.14 7.34
CA THR A 486 -25.08 13.90 8.12
C THR A 486 -25.11 15.38 7.75
N THR A 487 -23.94 16.00 7.51
CA THR A 487 -23.88 17.42 7.16
C THR A 487 -24.38 17.70 5.75
N GLY A 488 -23.95 16.93 4.76
CA GLY A 488 -24.45 17.08 3.39
C GLY A 488 -25.97 16.91 3.35
N VAL A 489 -26.51 15.93 4.08
CA VAL A 489 -27.95 15.72 4.26
C VAL A 489 -28.63 16.95 4.90
N HIS A 490 -28.05 17.54 5.93
CA HIS A 490 -28.57 18.79 6.51
C HIS A 490 -28.61 19.93 5.48
N HIS A 491 -27.61 20.04 4.61
CA HIS A 491 -27.61 21.01 3.50
C HIS A 491 -28.72 20.72 2.49
N LEU A 492 -28.97 19.46 2.13
CA LEU A 492 -30.07 19.07 1.26
C LEU A 492 -31.44 19.43 1.84
N TYR A 493 -31.70 19.14 3.12
CA TYR A 493 -32.96 19.54 3.77
C TYR A 493 -33.12 21.05 3.84
N ARG A 494 -32.03 21.81 4.04
CA ARG A 494 -32.04 23.27 4.00
C ARG A 494 -32.40 23.78 2.61
N MET A 495 -31.81 23.22 1.55
CA MET A 495 -32.14 23.56 0.16
C MET A 495 -33.59 23.22 -0.16
N LEU A 496 -34.08 22.05 0.25
CA LEU A 496 -35.48 21.64 0.07
C LEU A 496 -36.44 22.63 0.74
N LYS A 497 -36.19 23.01 2.00
CA LYS A 497 -37.02 23.98 2.74
C LYS A 497 -37.07 25.36 2.08
N LYS A 498 -35.98 25.75 1.40
CA LYS A 498 -35.90 27.01 0.65
C LYS A 498 -36.41 26.93 -0.80
N GLY A 499 -36.74 25.73 -1.28
CA GLY A 499 -37.10 25.51 -2.69
C GLY A 499 -35.91 25.61 -3.65
N GLU A 500 -34.68 25.46 -3.16
CA GLU A 500 -33.43 25.56 -3.92
C GLU A 500 -32.94 24.20 -4.45
N LEU A 501 -33.50 23.08 -3.97
CA LEU A 501 -33.14 21.74 -4.43
C LEU A 501 -33.67 21.50 -5.86
N LEU A 502 -32.76 21.27 -6.82
CA LEU A 502 -33.11 21.23 -8.24
C LEU A 502 -33.42 19.82 -8.77
N VAL A 503 -32.93 18.78 -8.09
CA VAL A 503 -33.06 17.36 -8.45
C VAL A 503 -33.42 16.51 -7.21
N PRO A 504 -34.02 15.31 -7.35
CA PRO A 504 -34.23 14.42 -6.21
C PRO A 504 -32.89 14.03 -5.56
N ALA A 505 -32.92 13.82 -4.25
CA ALA A 505 -31.76 13.39 -3.48
C ALA A 505 -32.05 12.15 -2.64
N ILE A 506 -31.10 11.22 -2.57
CA ILE A 506 -31.13 10.09 -1.64
C ILE A 506 -30.15 10.38 -0.50
N ASN A 507 -30.72 10.50 0.70
CA ASN A 507 -30.01 10.51 1.96
C ASN A 507 -29.55 9.07 2.25
N VAL A 508 -28.30 8.78 1.91
CA VAL A 508 -27.66 7.50 2.19
C VAL A 508 -27.25 7.42 3.65
N ASN A 509 -26.86 8.55 4.25
CA ASN A 509 -26.45 8.64 5.65
C ASN A 509 -27.42 7.94 6.62
N ASP A 510 -28.71 8.22 6.46
CA ASP A 510 -29.75 7.76 7.38
C ASP A 510 -30.25 6.34 7.08
N SER A 511 -29.65 5.66 6.10
CA SER A 511 -29.79 4.21 6.00
C SER A 511 -29.21 3.58 7.28
N VAL A 512 -29.88 2.55 7.78
CA VAL A 512 -29.50 1.86 9.01
C VAL A 512 -28.09 1.28 8.87
N THR A 513 -27.85 0.59 7.75
CA THR A 513 -26.57 -0.03 7.42
C THR A 513 -25.45 0.96 7.10
N LYS A 514 -25.76 2.25 7.01
CA LYS A 514 -24.78 3.34 6.95
C LYS A 514 -24.58 3.92 8.35
N SER A 515 -25.54 4.70 8.85
CA SER A 515 -25.45 5.46 10.11
C SER A 515 -24.96 4.66 11.32
N LYS A 516 -25.37 3.40 11.44
CA LYS A 516 -25.11 2.57 12.64
C LYS A 516 -23.98 1.57 12.47
N PHE A 517 -23.37 1.57 11.30
CA PHE A 517 -22.21 0.77 11.00
C PHE A 517 -21.02 1.67 10.76
N ASP A 518 -21.07 2.51 9.73
CA ASP A 518 -20.02 3.44 9.35
C ASP A 518 -19.71 4.43 10.48
N ASN A 519 -20.68 5.29 10.81
CA ASN A 519 -20.44 6.35 11.80
C ASN A 519 -20.11 5.75 13.19
N LEU A 520 -20.62 4.56 13.51
CA LEU A 520 -20.41 3.91 14.81
C LEU A 520 -19.14 3.04 14.84
N TYR A 521 -19.13 1.95 14.09
CA TYR A 521 -18.04 0.97 14.09
C TYR A 521 -16.82 1.45 13.31
N GLY A 522 -17.02 2.19 12.21
CA GLY A 522 -15.92 2.80 11.46
C GLY A 522 -15.12 3.80 12.29
N CYS A 523 -15.81 4.69 13.03
CA CYS A 523 -15.15 5.60 13.97
C CYS A 523 -14.57 4.89 15.19
N ARG A 524 -15.19 3.78 15.64
CA ARG A 524 -14.65 2.95 16.72
C ARG A 524 -13.28 2.36 16.35
N GLU A 525 -13.09 1.93 15.11
CA GLU A 525 -11.79 1.41 14.65
C GLU A 525 -10.80 2.53 14.33
N SER A 526 -11.24 3.53 13.58
CA SER A 526 -10.34 4.48 12.92
C SER A 526 -9.90 5.68 13.78
N LEU A 527 -10.67 6.07 14.81
CA LEU A 527 -10.30 7.22 15.65
C LEU A 527 -8.93 7.00 16.29
N VAL A 528 -8.78 5.86 16.96
CA VAL A 528 -7.57 5.60 17.73
C VAL A 528 -6.41 5.25 16.81
N ASP A 529 -6.66 4.65 15.65
CA ASP A 529 -5.65 4.50 14.61
C ASP A 529 -5.05 5.87 14.24
N GLY A 530 -5.89 6.87 13.94
CA GLY A 530 -5.46 8.24 13.66
C GLY A 530 -4.65 8.86 14.80
N ILE A 531 -5.12 8.75 16.04
CA ILE A 531 -4.40 9.29 17.22
C ILE A 531 -3.05 8.59 17.42
N LYS A 532 -3.00 7.26 17.26
CA LYS A 532 -1.79 6.47 17.46
C LYS A 532 -0.76 6.75 16.38
N ARG A 533 -1.12 6.69 15.09
CA ARG A 533 -0.19 7.02 14.00
C ARG A 533 0.34 8.45 14.13
N ALA A 534 -0.49 9.39 14.60
CA ALA A 534 -0.07 10.76 14.82
C ALA A 534 0.90 10.92 16.00
N THR A 535 0.66 10.27 17.13
CA THR A 535 1.30 10.67 18.41
C THR A 535 1.98 9.54 19.18
N ASP A 536 1.77 8.28 18.80
CA ASP A 536 2.21 7.08 19.52
C ASP A 536 1.80 7.05 21.00
N VAL A 537 0.79 7.85 21.35
CA VAL A 537 0.43 8.09 22.75
C VAL A 537 -0.18 6.83 23.38
N MET A 538 0.21 6.56 24.62
CA MET A 538 -0.50 5.58 25.45
C MET A 538 -1.87 6.13 25.85
N ILE A 539 -2.95 5.44 25.44
CA ILE A 539 -4.33 5.85 25.75
C ILE A 539 -4.76 5.35 27.14
N ALA A 540 -4.30 4.16 27.51
CA ALA A 540 -4.56 3.58 28.83
C ALA A 540 -4.15 4.53 29.96
N GLY A 541 -5.06 4.74 30.91
CA GLY A 541 -4.87 5.62 32.06
C GLY A 541 -5.05 7.12 31.77
N LYS A 542 -5.30 7.53 30.51
CA LYS A 542 -5.59 8.93 30.19
C LYS A 542 -7.05 9.29 30.41
N ILE A 543 -7.29 10.58 30.62
CA ILE A 543 -8.63 11.17 30.57
C ILE A 543 -8.89 11.63 29.14
N ALA A 544 -9.83 10.99 28.46
CA ALA A 544 -10.23 11.35 27.10
C ALA A 544 -11.62 12.00 27.11
N VAL A 545 -11.80 13.09 26.37
CA VAL A 545 -13.03 13.87 26.31
C VAL A 545 -13.60 13.74 24.90
N VAL A 546 -14.83 13.21 24.81
CA VAL A 546 -15.58 13.09 23.55
C VAL A 546 -16.71 14.13 23.57
N ALA A 547 -16.65 15.09 22.67
CA ALA A 547 -17.69 16.10 22.52
C ALA A 547 -18.72 15.65 21.50
N GLY A 548 -19.96 15.45 21.93
CA GLY A 548 -21.02 14.80 21.18
C GLY A 548 -21.11 13.31 21.48
N PHE A 549 -22.33 12.78 21.55
CA PHE A 549 -22.59 11.36 21.79
C PHE A 549 -23.67 10.84 20.84
N GLY A 550 -23.67 11.33 19.60
CA GLY A 550 -24.30 10.71 18.44
C GLY A 550 -23.60 9.40 18.05
N ASP A 551 -23.78 8.92 16.83
CA ASP A 551 -23.22 7.63 16.42
C ASP A 551 -21.68 7.63 16.37
N VAL A 552 -21.09 8.70 15.84
CA VAL A 552 -19.63 8.95 15.88
C VAL A 552 -19.13 8.98 17.32
N GLY A 553 -19.71 9.84 18.16
CA GLY A 553 -19.33 9.97 19.57
C GLY A 553 -19.44 8.66 20.36
N LYS A 554 -20.48 7.86 20.10
CA LYS A 554 -20.64 6.51 20.70
C LYS A 554 -19.49 5.59 20.30
N GLY A 555 -19.12 5.56 19.01
CA GLY A 555 -18.02 4.74 18.51
C GLY A 555 -16.68 5.15 19.11
N CYS A 556 -16.41 6.46 19.11
CA CYS A 556 -15.22 7.07 19.69
C CYS A 556 -15.08 6.77 21.19
N ALA A 557 -16.16 6.92 21.96
CA ALA A 557 -16.15 6.68 23.40
C ALA A 557 -15.87 5.20 23.74
N VAL A 558 -16.46 4.26 22.99
CA VAL A 558 -16.18 2.82 23.15
C VAL A 558 -14.71 2.53 22.85
N SER A 559 -14.18 3.01 21.71
CA SER A 559 -12.79 2.78 21.31
C SER A 559 -11.77 3.24 22.37
N LEU A 560 -11.96 4.46 22.89
CA LEU A 560 -11.07 5.03 23.90
C LEU A 560 -11.17 4.27 25.24
N ARG A 561 -12.39 3.88 25.65
CA ARG A 561 -12.62 3.10 26.87
C ARG A 561 -11.99 1.72 26.76
N ASP A 562 -12.15 1.04 25.64
CA ASP A 562 -11.62 -0.31 25.41
C ASP A 562 -10.08 -0.32 25.40
N MET A 563 -9.46 0.82 25.07
CA MET A 563 -8.02 1.06 25.25
C MET A 563 -7.61 1.60 26.62
N GLY A 564 -8.51 1.55 27.60
CA GLY A 564 -8.23 1.83 29.01
C GLY A 564 -8.25 3.32 29.40
N ALA A 565 -8.81 4.20 28.56
CA ALA A 565 -9.01 5.59 28.93
C ALA A 565 -10.23 5.77 29.85
N ARG A 566 -10.17 6.76 30.74
CA ARG A 566 -11.34 7.30 31.42
C ARG A 566 -12.02 8.30 30.50
N VAL A 567 -13.19 7.93 29.96
CA VAL A 567 -13.90 8.75 28.97
C VAL A 567 -14.92 9.67 29.62
N LEU A 568 -14.84 10.95 29.29
CA LEU A 568 -15.79 12.01 29.63
C LEU A 568 -16.55 12.39 28.37
N VAL A 569 -17.85 12.64 28.51
CA VAL A 569 -18.71 13.04 27.41
C VAL A 569 -19.25 14.44 27.67
N THR A 570 -19.31 15.27 26.62
CA THR A 570 -20.07 16.52 26.66
C THR A 570 -21.22 16.44 25.67
N GLU A 571 -22.45 16.73 26.11
CA GLU A 571 -23.64 16.65 25.26
C GLU A 571 -24.62 17.77 25.57
N ILE A 572 -25.34 18.18 24.53
CA ILE A 572 -26.48 19.10 24.59
C ILE A 572 -27.81 18.34 24.53
N ASP A 573 -27.84 17.17 23.88
CA ASP A 573 -29.05 16.36 23.77
C ASP A 573 -29.21 15.50 25.04
N PRO A 574 -30.31 15.65 25.80
CA PRO A 574 -30.52 14.92 27.04
C PRO A 574 -30.69 13.40 26.83
N ILE A 575 -31.17 12.95 25.66
CA ILE A 575 -31.31 11.53 25.33
C ILE A 575 -29.93 10.90 25.14
N ASN A 576 -29.06 11.54 24.34
CA ASN A 576 -27.69 11.07 24.14
C ASN A 576 -26.87 11.16 25.43
N ALA A 577 -27.02 12.24 26.20
CA ALA A 577 -26.40 12.38 27.52
C ALA A 577 -26.83 11.24 28.47
N LEU A 578 -28.12 10.92 28.52
CA LEU A 578 -28.61 9.82 29.35
C LEU A 578 -28.06 8.47 28.86
N GLN A 579 -27.97 8.23 27.55
CA GLN A 579 -27.32 7.04 27.00
C GLN A 579 -25.84 6.94 27.41
N ALA A 580 -25.10 8.05 27.38
CA ALA A 580 -23.70 8.08 27.82
C ALA A 580 -23.57 7.73 29.31
N ALA A 581 -24.43 8.33 30.15
CA ALA A 581 -24.46 8.03 31.58
C ALA A 581 -24.84 6.56 31.86
N MET A 582 -25.80 6.00 31.13
CA MET A 582 -26.19 4.58 31.25
C MET A 582 -25.09 3.62 30.79
N ALA A 583 -24.25 4.04 29.84
CA ALA A 583 -23.05 3.30 29.45
C ALA A 583 -21.89 3.43 30.47
N GLY A 584 -22.03 4.28 31.50
CA GLY A 584 -21.04 4.48 32.56
C GLY A 584 -20.02 5.58 32.28
N TYR A 585 -20.26 6.45 31.29
CA TYR A 585 -19.42 7.63 31.03
C TYR A 585 -19.80 8.79 31.95
N GLU A 586 -18.81 9.56 32.38
CA GLU A 586 -19.06 10.82 33.08
C GLU A 586 -19.53 11.87 32.07
N VAL A 587 -20.75 12.38 32.22
CA VAL A 587 -21.27 13.48 31.40
C VAL A 587 -21.01 14.81 32.11
N THR A 588 -20.27 15.71 31.46
CA THR A 588 -19.86 16.99 32.03
C THR A 588 -19.82 18.10 30.96
N THR A 589 -19.45 19.32 31.36
CA THR A 589 -19.30 20.45 30.40
C THR A 589 -17.85 20.58 29.92
N MET A 590 -17.65 21.17 28.75
CA MET A 590 -16.31 21.36 28.19
C MET A 590 -15.43 22.26 29.07
N GLU A 591 -16.01 23.22 29.81
CA GLU A 591 -15.28 24.06 30.77
C GLU A 591 -14.71 23.27 31.96
N LYS A 592 -15.36 22.18 32.35
CA LYS A 592 -14.85 21.27 33.40
C LYS A 592 -13.87 20.27 32.81
N ALA A 593 -14.23 19.66 31.67
CA ALA A 593 -13.43 18.65 31.01
C ALA A 593 -12.07 19.20 30.53
N SER A 594 -12.02 20.42 30.01
CA SER A 594 -10.79 21.05 29.49
C SER A 594 -9.67 21.15 30.52
N LYS A 595 -9.97 21.24 31.81
CA LYS A 595 -8.98 21.36 32.89
C LYS A 595 -8.23 20.05 33.19
N ILE A 596 -8.81 18.91 32.84
CA ILE A 596 -8.31 17.58 33.24
C ILE A 596 -8.13 16.61 32.07
N GLY A 597 -8.80 16.86 30.94
CA GLY A 597 -8.68 16.04 29.73
C GLY A 597 -7.30 16.13 29.12
N GLN A 598 -6.82 15.00 28.59
CA GLN A 598 -5.52 14.87 27.93
C GLN A 598 -5.66 14.54 26.44
N ILE A 599 -6.81 13.98 26.04
CA ILE A 599 -7.19 13.74 24.65
C ILE A 599 -8.57 14.35 24.47
N PHE A 600 -8.77 15.19 23.46
CA PHE A 600 -10.04 15.82 23.13
C PHE A 600 -10.44 15.46 21.70
N VAL A 601 -11.62 14.88 21.55
CA VAL A 601 -12.18 14.42 20.28
C VAL A 601 -13.52 15.12 20.06
N THR A 602 -13.64 15.92 19.01
CA THR A 602 -14.91 16.54 18.63
C THR A 602 -15.65 15.68 17.61
N THR A 603 -16.95 15.43 17.85
CA THR A 603 -17.81 14.50 17.09
C THR A 603 -19.20 15.07 16.82
N THR A 604 -19.35 16.39 16.86
CA THR A 604 -20.66 17.04 17.03
C THR A 604 -21.35 17.39 15.71
N GLY A 605 -20.59 17.58 14.63
CA GLY A 605 -21.11 18.21 13.40
C GLY A 605 -21.47 19.69 13.59
N CYS A 606 -21.03 20.31 14.69
CA CYS A 606 -21.32 21.69 15.06
C CYS A 606 -20.02 22.52 15.14
N ARG A 607 -20.15 23.83 15.26
CA ARG A 607 -19.03 24.78 15.29
C ARG A 607 -18.68 25.23 16.70
N ASP A 608 -17.44 25.69 16.87
CA ASP A 608 -16.97 26.39 18.08
C ASP A 608 -17.08 25.56 19.38
N ILE A 609 -16.80 24.25 19.30
CA ILE A 609 -16.83 23.33 20.45
C ILE A 609 -15.60 23.51 21.33
N LEU A 610 -14.42 23.61 20.71
CA LEU A 610 -13.16 23.92 21.37
C LEU A 610 -12.69 25.32 20.96
N VAL A 611 -12.68 26.25 21.92
CA VAL A 611 -12.38 27.67 21.72
C VAL A 611 -11.28 28.15 22.68
N GLY A 612 -10.82 29.39 22.53
CA GLY A 612 -9.72 29.98 23.31
C GLY A 612 -9.70 29.66 24.81
N LYS A 613 -10.84 29.87 25.51
CA LYS A 613 -10.97 29.59 26.95
C LYS A 613 -10.70 28.12 27.34
N HIS A 614 -10.90 27.18 26.41
CA HIS A 614 -10.63 25.76 26.61
C HIS A 614 -9.13 25.46 26.44
N PHE A 615 -8.51 25.96 25.37
CA PHE A 615 -7.07 25.76 25.12
C PHE A 615 -6.20 26.32 26.24
N GLU A 616 -6.59 27.48 26.79
CA GLU A 616 -5.90 28.06 27.95
C GLU A 616 -6.06 27.24 29.23
N ALA A 617 -7.07 26.39 29.35
CA ALA A 617 -7.30 25.54 30.50
C ALA A 617 -6.60 24.18 30.39
N MET A 618 -6.34 23.70 29.17
CA MET A 618 -5.81 22.37 28.87
C MET A 618 -4.44 22.08 29.49
N PRO A 619 -4.19 20.86 30.01
CA PRO A 619 -2.86 20.47 30.50
C PRO A 619 -1.82 20.51 29.39
N ASN A 620 -0.54 20.58 29.77
CA ASN A 620 0.55 20.58 28.80
C ASN A 620 0.53 19.30 27.95
N ASP A 621 0.71 19.47 26.64
CA ASP A 621 0.67 18.42 25.62
C ASP A 621 -0.67 17.68 25.56
N ALA A 622 -1.78 18.39 25.82
CA ALA A 622 -3.11 17.90 25.49
C ALA A 622 -3.23 17.69 23.97
N ILE A 623 -3.73 16.51 23.58
CA ILE A 623 -4.00 16.15 22.18
C ILE A 623 -5.42 16.60 21.84
N VAL A 624 -5.56 17.32 20.74
CA VAL A 624 -6.83 17.86 20.25
C VAL A 624 -7.03 17.41 18.81
N CYS A 625 -8.15 16.76 18.53
CA CYS A 625 -8.50 16.31 17.20
C CYS A 625 -10.01 16.37 16.94
N ASN A 626 -10.35 16.43 15.65
CA ASN A 626 -11.71 16.40 15.16
C ASN A 626 -11.92 15.11 14.35
N ILE A 627 -13.05 14.46 14.53
CA ILE A 627 -13.52 13.36 13.67
C ILE A 627 -14.97 13.58 13.24
N GLY A 628 -15.56 14.73 13.59
CA GLY A 628 -16.89 15.13 13.19
C GLY A 628 -16.87 15.83 11.84
N HIS A 629 -16.97 17.16 11.81
CA HIS A 629 -17.19 17.88 10.56
C HIS A 629 -16.19 19.01 10.27
N PHE A 630 -15.67 19.02 9.04
CA PHE A 630 -14.76 20.04 8.47
C PHE A 630 -13.64 20.45 9.45
N ASP A 631 -13.36 21.74 9.56
CA ASP A 631 -12.34 22.36 10.42
C ASP A 631 -12.94 23.40 11.39
N VAL A 632 -14.26 23.33 11.63
CA VAL A 632 -15.00 24.36 12.39
C VAL A 632 -15.37 23.95 13.82
N GLU A 633 -15.24 22.67 14.19
CA GLU A 633 -15.49 22.23 15.56
C GLU A 633 -14.44 22.79 16.54
N ILE A 634 -13.22 23.00 16.03
CA ILE A 634 -12.06 23.49 16.77
C ILE A 634 -11.69 24.87 16.22
N ASP A 635 -11.55 25.87 17.09
CA ASP A 635 -11.12 27.22 16.71
C ASP A 635 -9.59 27.27 16.45
N VAL A 636 -9.18 26.67 15.33
CA VAL A 636 -7.78 26.60 14.90
C VAL A 636 -7.23 27.98 14.54
N ALA A 637 -8.09 28.87 14.02
CA ALA A 637 -7.72 30.25 13.73
C ALA A 637 -7.26 30.98 15.00
N TRP A 638 -8.00 30.82 16.10
CA TRP A 638 -7.60 31.39 17.39
C TRP A 638 -6.30 30.78 17.90
N LEU A 639 -6.10 29.45 17.78
CA LEU A 639 -4.85 28.78 18.15
C LEU A 639 -3.65 29.37 17.40
N LYS A 640 -3.73 29.46 16.07
CA LYS A 640 -2.67 30.02 15.21
C LYS A 640 -2.37 31.49 15.58
N ALA A 641 -3.41 32.28 15.90
CA ALA A 641 -3.25 33.69 16.25
C ALA A 641 -2.70 33.95 17.67
N ASN A 642 -2.89 33.02 18.61
CA ASN A 642 -2.55 33.21 20.03
C ASN A 642 -1.36 32.38 20.53
N ALA A 643 -0.88 31.42 19.75
CA ALA A 643 0.35 30.69 20.05
C ALA A 643 1.59 31.60 19.94
N GLN A 644 2.55 31.39 20.84
CA GLN A 644 3.87 32.04 20.79
C GLN A 644 4.73 31.47 19.66
N SER A 645 4.61 30.17 19.42
CA SER A 645 5.25 29.48 18.31
C SER A 645 4.48 28.21 17.95
N VAL A 646 4.65 27.76 16.71
CA VAL A 646 4.10 26.50 16.21
C VAL A 646 5.26 25.66 15.72
N GLN A 647 5.35 24.43 16.21
CA GLN A 647 6.31 23.45 15.74
C GLN A 647 5.56 22.36 14.99
N ASN A 648 5.76 22.25 13.69
CA ASN A 648 5.34 21.06 12.95
C ASN A 648 6.25 19.89 13.35
N ILE A 649 5.66 18.83 13.92
CA ILE A 649 6.40 17.65 14.36
C ILE A 649 6.62 16.70 13.18
N LYS A 650 5.55 16.50 12.41
CA LYS A 650 5.48 15.75 11.15
C LYS A 650 4.20 16.16 10.40
N PRO A 651 3.99 15.72 9.15
CA PRO A 651 2.74 16.02 8.44
C PRO A 651 1.50 15.73 9.31
N GLN A 652 0.58 16.69 9.37
CA GLN A 652 -0.67 16.63 10.14
C GLN A 652 -0.51 16.55 11.67
N VAL A 653 0.67 16.85 12.23
CA VAL A 653 0.89 16.92 13.69
C VAL A 653 1.62 18.21 14.04
N ASP A 654 0.90 19.13 14.66
CA ASP A 654 1.41 20.45 15.02
C ASP A 654 1.35 20.67 16.53
N ARG A 655 2.44 21.19 17.10
CA ARG A 655 2.56 21.48 18.53
C ARG A 655 2.63 22.99 18.75
N PHE A 656 1.59 23.54 19.36
CA PHE A 656 1.42 24.97 19.61
C PHE A 656 1.88 25.33 21.03
N LEU A 657 2.87 26.21 21.17
CA LEU A 657 3.28 26.78 22.46
C LEU A 657 2.36 27.96 22.81
N MET A 658 1.63 27.87 23.92
CA MET A 658 0.72 28.92 24.38
C MET A 658 1.42 29.93 25.30
N LYS A 659 0.84 31.13 25.47
CA LYS A 659 1.37 32.21 26.33
C LYS A 659 1.60 31.80 27.79
N ASN A 660 0.87 30.79 28.27
CA ASN A 660 1.00 30.25 29.63
C ASN A 660 2.14 29.22 29.77
N GLY A 661 2.92 28.98 28.72
CA GLY A 661 4.04 28.03 28.68
C GLY A 661 3.65 26.58 28.43
N ARG A 662 2.36 26.25 28.31
CA ARG A 662 1.88 24.90 27.98
C ARG A 662 1.72 24.72 26.48
N HIS A 663 1.81 23.48 26.03
CA HIS A 663 1.64 23.11 24.64
C HIS A 663 0.29 22.44 24.38
N ILE A 664 -0.23 22.62 23.16
CA ILE A 664 -1.36 21.86 22.59
C ILE A 664 -0.85 21.11 21.35
N ILE A 665 -1.18 19.83 21.24
CA ILE A 665 -0.91 19.02 20.05
C ILE A 665 -2.20 18.96 19.24
N LEU A 666 -2.21 19.60 18.07
CA LEU A 666 -3.34 19.58 17.15
C LEU A 666 -3.08 18.57 16.03
N LEU A 667 -4.08 17.73 15.76
CA LEU A 667 -4.01 16.73 14.69
C LEU A 667 -4.77 17.21 13.45
N ALA A 668 -4.19 16.93 12.27
CA ALA A 668 -4.75 17.21 10.94
C ALA A 668 -5.27 18.65 10.76
N GLU A 669 -4.62 19.64 11.39
CA GLU A 669 -5.07 21.03 11.40
C GLU A 669 -6.54 21.23 11.83
N GLY A 670 -7.07 20.33 12.68
CA GLY A 670 -8.46 20.36 13.12
C GLY A 670 -9.47 19.74 12.13
N ARG A 671 -9.00 19.15 11.03
CA ARG A 671 -9.80 18.33 10.11
C ARG A 671 -9.91 16.88 10.60
N LEU A 672 -10.61 16.05 9.83
CA LEU A 672 -10.91 14.66 10.14
C LEU A 672 -9.63 13.85 10.42
N VAL A 673 -9.42 13.47 11.68
CA VAL A 673 -8.19 12.84 12.17
C VAL A 673 -8.01 11.41 11.67
N ASN A 674 -9.09 10.64 11.55
CA ASN A 674 -9.06 9.27 11.08
C ASN A 674 -8.57 9.17 9.62
N LEU A 675 -8.94 10.13 8.77
CA LEU A 675 -8.53 10.21 7.37
C LEU A 675 -7.22 10.99 7.20
N GLY A 676 -7.06 12.10 7.92
CA GLY A 676 -5.88 12.95 7.83
C GLY A 676 -4.62 12.28 8.37
N CYS A 677 -4.72 11.65 9.55
CA CYS A 677 -3.60 11.02 10.25
C CYS A 677 -3.51 9.49 10.07
N ALA A 678 -4.53 8.86 9.48
CA ALA A 678 -4.52 7.44 9.14
C ALA A 678 -5.16 7.21 7.76
N THR A 679 -6.07 6.25 7.64
CA THR A 679 -6.64 5.81 6.35
C THR A 679 -8.17 5.78 6.34
N GLY A 680 -8.81 6.44 7.31
CA GLY A 680 -10.27 6.41 7.46
C GLY A 680 -10.77 5.05 7.93
N HIS A 681 -12.00 4.71 7.54
CA HIS A 681 -12.68 3.50 7.97
C HIS A 681 -12.18 2.27 7.19
N SER A 682 -12.29 1.09 7.80
CA SER A 682 -11.91 -0.18 7.19
C SER A 682 -12.81 -0.55 6.01
N SER A 683 -12.28 -1.38 5.10
CA SER A 683 -12.98 -1.74 3.85
C SER A 683 -14.34 -2.40 4.10
N PHE A 684 -14.46 -3.28 5.10
CA PHE A 684 -15.71 -3.96 5.43
C PHE A 684 -16.85 -3.01 5.79
N VAL A 685 -16.59 -2.04 6.67
CA VAL A 685 -17.65 -1.09 7.05
C VAL A 685 -17.98 -0.11 5.92
N MET A 686 -16.98 0.29 5.12
CA MET A 686 -17.22 1.12 3.93
C MET A 686 -17.96 0.35 2.84
N SER A 687 -17.84 -0.98 2.78
CA SER A 687 -18.66 -1.80 1.91
C SER A 687 -20.14 -1.62 2.21
N CYS A 688 -20.54 -1.50 3.49
CA CYS A 688 -21.93 -1.22 3.84
C CYS A 688 -22.40 0.13 3.27
N SER A 689 -21.64 1.20 3.52
CA SER A 689 -21.97 2.56 3.01
C SER A 689 -22.00 2.62 1.50
N PHE A 690 -20.99 2.05 0.84
CA PHE A 690 -20.86 2.14 -0.62
C PHE A 690 -21.81 1.19 -1.34
N THR A 691 -22.22 0.08 -0.72
CA THR A 691 -23.34 -0.73 -1.23
C THR A 691 -24.62 0.11 -1.23
N ASN A 692 -24.89 0.88 -0.17
CA ASN A 692 -26.01 1.84 -0.17
C ASN A 692 -25.86 2.89 -1.29
N GLN A 693 -24.66 3.45 -1.49
CA GLN A 693 -24.42 4.40 -2.58
C GLN A 693 -24.73 3.81 -3.95
N VAL A 694 -24.25 2.60 -4.26
CA VAL A 694 -24.52 1.95 -5.54
C VAL A 694 -26.02 1.67 -5.72
N LEU A 695 -26.71 1.17 -4.69
CA LEU A 695 -28.15 0.95 -4.75
C LEU A 695 -28.94 2.26 -4.92
N ALA A 696 -28.50 3.35 -4.29
CA ALA A 696 -29.06 4.68 -4.47
C ALA A 696 -28.87 5.19 -5.91
N GLN A 697 -27.68 5.03 -6.49
CA GLN A 697 -27.40 5.40 -7.87
C GLN A 697 -28.25 4.60 -8.87
N ILE A 698 -28.40 3.28 -8.66
CA ILE A 698 -29.30 2.43 -9.45
C ILE A 698 -30.75 2.92 -9.31
N MET A 699 -31.22 3.16 -8.08
CA MET A 699 -32.58 3.64 -7.80
C MET A 699 -32.89 4.97 -8.51
N LEU A 700 -31.97 5.94 -8.45
CA LEU A 700 -32.12 7.23 -9.14
C LEU A 700 -32.23 7.03 -10.65
N TYR A 701 -31.29 6.29 -11.23
CA TYR A 701 -31.17 6.10 -12.67
C TYR A 701 -32.32 5.26 -13.26
N LYS A 702 -32.78 4.24 -12.51
CA LYS A 702 -33.84 3.30 -12.92
C LYS A 702 -35.23 3.66 -12.39
N SER A 703 -35.40 4.83 -11.77
CA SER A 703 -36.68 5.28 -11.18
C SER A 703 -37.91 5.26 -12.12
N ASN A 704 -37.71 5.23 -13.45
CA ASN A 704 -38.79 5.14 -14.44
C ASN A 704 -38.73 3.84 -15.30
N ASP A 705 -37.94 2.84 -14.89
CA ASP A 705 -37.78 1.57 -15.61
C ASP A 705 -38.64 0.47 -14.96
N GLU A 706 -39.90 0.36 -15.41
CA GLU A 706 -40.84 -0.62 -14.85
C GLU A 706 -40.39 -2.07 -15.05
N GLU A 707 -39.65 -2.38 -16.12
CA GLU A 707 -39.16 -3.74 -16.36
C GLU A 707 -38.07 -4.10 -15.35
N PHE A 708 -37.16 -3.16 -15.07
CA PHE A 708 -36.15 -3.34 -14.02
C PHE A 708 -36.78 -3.51 -12.64
N SER A 709 -37.76 -2.68 -12.29
CA SER A 709 -38.47 -2.76 -10.99
C SER A 709 -39.30 -4.04 -10.83
N LYS A 710 -39.82 -4.62 -11.91
CA LYS A 710 -40.49 -5.94 -11.87
C LYS A 710 -39.51 -7.09 -11.71
N LYS A 711 -38.30 -6.96 -12.29
CA LYS A 711 -37.25 -7.98 -12.21
C LYS A 711 -36.59 -8.03 -10.82
N TYR A 712 -36.37 -6.88 -10.20
CA TYR A 712 -35.74 -6.76 -8.89
C TYR A 712 -36.71 -6.17 -7.87
N VAL A 713 -37.30 -7.04 -7.04
CA VAL A 713 -38.39 -6.72 -6.10
C VAL A 713 -38.00 -5.60 -5.14
N GLU A 714 -36.73 -5.54 -4.74
CA GLU A 714 -36.18 -4.49 -3.88
C GLU A 714 -36.24 -3.09 -4.52
N PHE A 715 -36.26 -3.00 -5.86
CA PHE A 715 -36.54 -1.78 -6.63
C PHE A 715 -38.03 -1.65 -7.03
N GLY A 716 -38.87 -2.65 -6.75
CA GLY A 716 -40.29 -2.64 -7.07
C GLY A 716 -41.09 -1.47 -6.46
N LYS A 717 -40.56 -0.88 -5.38
CA LYS A 717 -41.14 0.31 -4.71
C LYS A 717 -40.56 1.63 -5.21
N THR A 718 -39.62 1.61 -6.16
CA THR A 718 -39.02 2.82 -6.72
C THR A 718 -39.89 3.33 -7.87
N GLY A 719 -40.66 4.37 -7.59
CA GLY A 719 -41.41 5.12 -8.60
C GLY A 719 -40.66 6.38 -9.04
N LYS A 720 -41.32 7.18 -9.87
CA LYS A 720 -40.82 8.49 -10.30
C LYS A 720 -40.53 9.37 -9.09
N LEU A 721 -39.27 9.82 -8.97
CA LEU A 721 -38.83 10.65 -7.85
C LEU A 721 -39.07 12.14 -8.13
N GLU A 722 -39.81 12.79 -7.23
CA GLU A 722 -39.94 14.26 -7.21
C GLU A 722 -38.75 14.91 -6.51
N LYS A 723 -38.57 16.23 -6.65
CA LYS A 723 -37.50 17.03 -6.01
C LYS A 723 -37.66 17.10 -4.48
N LYS A 724 -37.33 16.00 -3.81
CA LYS A 724 -37.36 15.80 -2.35
C LYS A 724 -36.12 15.02 -1.94
N VAL A 725 -35.93 14.92 -0.62
CA VAL A 725 -34.92 14.06 0.00
C VAL A 725 -35.62 12.77 0.42
N TYR A 726 -35.15 11.64 -0.08
CA TYR A 726 -35.63 10.29 0.25
C TYR A 726 -34.56 9.54 1.04
N VAL A 727 -34.96 8.56 1.83
CA VAL A 727 -34.05 7.53 2.37
C VAL A 727 -34.23 6.27 1.54
N LEU A 728 -33.21 5.42 1.47
CA LEU A 728 -33.35 4.11 0.82
C LEU A 728 -34.51 3.32 1.45
N PRO A 729 -35.37 2.68 0.62
CA PRO A 729 -36.38 1.74 1.11
C PRO A 729 -35.76 0.69 2.04
N LYS A 730 -36.45 0.37 3.13
CA LYS A 730 -35.93 -0.57 4.15
C LYS A 730 -35.50 -1.93 3.59
N ILE A 731 -36.17 -2.42 2.56
CA ILE A 731 -35.78 -3.68 1.91
C ILE A 731 -34.40 -3.60 1.24
N LEU A 732 -34.01 -2.44 0.70
CA LEU A 732 -32.67 -2.22 0.13
C LEU A 732 -31.63 -2.09 1.24
N ASP A 733 -31.99 -1.48 2.37
CA ASP A 733 -31.14 -1.38 3.57
C ASP A 733 -30.90 -2.77 4.21
N GLU A 734 -31.94 -3.60 4.29
CA GLU A 734 -31.83 -5.01 4.73
C GLU A 734 -31.03 -5.86 3.73
N GLU A 735 -31.16 -5.60 2.43
CA GLU A 735 -30.34 -6.25 1.40
C GLU A 735 -28.86 -5.89 1.61
N VAL A 736 -28.50 -4.63 1.90
CA VAL A 736 -27.11 -4.28 2.25
C VAL A 736 -26.63 -5.16 3.39
N ALA A 737 -27.37 -5.27 4.50
CA ALA A 737 -26.95 -6.11 5.62
C ALA A 737 -26.77 -7.58 5.18
N ARG A 738 -27.74 -8.13 4.45
CA ARG A 738 -27.74 -9.52 3.96
C ARG A 738 -26.51 -9.85 3.12
N LEU A 739 -26.09 -8.93 2.25
CA LEU A 739 -24.91 -9.11 1.39
C LEU A 739 -23.58 -9.17 2.16
N HIS A 740 -23.56 -8.78 3.44
CA HIS A 740 -22.34 -8.80 4.27
C HIS A 740 -22.30 -9.97 5.27
N LEU A 741 -23.44 -10.61 5.58
CA LEU A 741 -23.53 -11.60 6.67
C LEU A 741 -22.62 -12.82 6.47
N ALA A 742 -22.53 -13.35 5.25
CA ALA A 742 -21.74 -14.54 4.96
C ALA A 742 -20.23 -14.30 5.22
N HIS A 743 -19.74 -13.08 4.97
CA HIS A 743 -18.33 -12.72 5.18
C HIS A 743 -17.91 -12.78 6.65
N VAL A 744 -18.87 -12.57 7.56
CA VAL A 744 -18.66 -12.62 9.01
C VAL A 744 -19.24 -13.89 9.64
N ASN A 745 -19.44 -14.94 8.84
CA ASN A 745 -19.94 -16.26 9.26
C ASN A 745 -21.30 -16.20 9.98
N VAL A 746 -22.19 -15.30 9.57
CA VAL A 746 -23.55 -15.20 10.10
C VAL A 746 -24.53 -15.92 9.19
N GLU A 747 -25.22 -16.93 9.74
CA GLU A 747 -26.34 -17.61 9.08
C GLU A 747 -27.67 -17.01 9.54
N LEU A 748 -28.46 -16.52 8.58
CA LEU A 748 -29.74 -15.87 8.87
C LEU A 748 -30.89 -16.88 8.85
N THR A 749 -31.70 -16.90 9.90
CA THR A 749 -32.92 -17.71 9.95
C THR A 749 -33.99 -17.15 9.00
N THR A 750 -34.67 -18.02 8.27
CA THR A 750 -35.81 -17.65 7.41
C THR A 750 -37.13 -17.85 8.17
N LEU A 751 -38.03 -16.87 8.08
CA LEU A 751 -39.38 -17.02 8.60
C LEU A 751 -40.13 -18.12 7.84
N THR A 752 -40.82 -18.99 8.57
CA THR A 752 -41.85 -19.84 7.96
C THR A 752 -43.06 -19.00 7.56
N ASN A 753 -43.85 -19.47 6.59
CA ASN A 753 -45.08 -18.77 6.16
C ASN A 753 -46.02 -18.48 7.35
N VAL A 754 -46.11 -19.40 8.32
CA VAL A 754 -46.95 -19.24 9.53
C VAL A 754 -46.43 -18.10 10.42
N GLN A 755 -45.11 -17.97 10.58
CA GLN A 755 -44.52 -16.88 11.37
C GLN A 755 -44.67 -15.53 10.66
N ALA A 756 -44.48 -15.50 9.34
CA ALA A 756 -44.65 -14.31 8.52
C ALA A 756 -46.10 -13.78 8.60
N GLU A 757 -47.09 -14.68 8.44
CA GLU A 757 -48.51 -14.36 8.62
C GLU A 757 -48.83 -13.87 10.04
N TYR A 758 -48.29 -14.53 11.08
CA TYR A 758 -48.49 -14.13 12.47
C TYR A 758 -47.98 -12.71 12.77
N LEU A 759 -46.84 -12.34 12.19
CA LEU A 759 -46.24 -11.00 12.35
C LEU A 759 -46.83 -9.96 11.39
N GLY A 760 -47.61 -10.38 10.38
CA GLY A 760 -48.08 -9.51 9.31
C GLY A 760 -46.95 -8.96 8.43
N LEU A 761 -45.93 -9.78 8.16
CA LEU A 761 -44.74 -9.44 7.37
C LEU A 761 -44.61 -10.38 6.17
N ASP A 762 -43.90 -9.93 5.13
CA ASP A 762 -43.46 -10.80 4.05
C ASP A 762 -42.23 -11.63 4.49
N VAL A 763 -42.08 -12.85 3.97
CA VAL A 763 -40.92 -13.73 4.28
C VAL A 763 -39.59 -13.08 3.87
N GLU A 764 -39.61 -12.31 2.78
CA GLU A 764 -38.44 -11.59 2.25
C GLU A 764 -38.22 -10.21 2.90
N GLY A 765 -39.12 -9.77 3.77
CA GLY A 765 -39.12 -8.44 4.37
C GLY A 765 -39.86 -7.37 3.55
N PRO A 766 -39.85 -6.10 3.99
CA PRO A 766 -39.06 -5.58 5.11
C PRO A 766 -39.54 -6.10 6.48
N PHE A 767 -38.61 -6.35 7.40
CA PHE A 767 -38.91 -7.00 8.69
C PHE A 767 -39.27 -6.04 9.82
N LYS A 768 -39.20 -4.73 9.58
CA LYS A 768 -39.45 -3.68 10.57
C LYS A 768 -40.21 -2.52 9.96
N SER A 769 -40.89 -1.75 10.80
CA SER A 769 -41.57 -0.52 10.40
C SER A 769 -40.57 0.60 10.07
N ASP A 770 -40.99 1.58 9.28
CA ASP A 770 -40.12 2.70 8.88
C ASP A 770 -39.61 3.53 10.08
N HIS A 771 -40.39 3.64 11.16
CA HIS A 771 -40.03 4.39 12.36
C HIS A 771 -39.17 3.62 13.35
N TYR A 772 -38.85 2.36 13.06
CA TYR A 772 -37.99 1.53 13.90
C TYR A 772 -36.54 2.05 13.83
N ARG A 773 -35.91 2.25 14.98
CA ARG A 773 -34.57 2.84 15.09
C ARG A 773 -33.52 1.73 15.11
N TYR A 774 -33.28 1.06 13.98
CA TYR A 774 -32.51 -0.19 13.79
C TYR A 774 -33.31 -1.46 13.87
#